data_AF-A0A1D6G394-F1
#
_entry.id   AF-A0A1D6G394-F1
#
_cell.length_a   1.000
_cell.length_b   1.000
_cell.length_c   1.000
_cell.angle_alpha   90.00
_cell.angle_beta   90.00
_cell.angle_gamma   90.00
#
_symmetry.space_group_name_H-M   'P 1'
#
loop_
_entity.id
_entity.type
_entity.pdbx_description
1 polymer ?
#
loop_
_entity_poly.entity_id
_entity_poly.type
_entity_poly.pdbx_seq_one_letter_code
_entity_poly.pdbx_strand_id
1 'polypeptide(L)'
;MEQQVEEVKAMQEQESAKKAVEEALTQEREKISLLTTEIEGLNALLVAEREENDVMKKVHANALETNEELNKKISDADEKIKQFSDTVQRLEGTVSEYEALLLTERQQNEAANAAVAESQARSEALVSKLEDAVKQNDLLHEAAQRFEEATKNLESSLTFEKQRHQANLIELDEAREKIEELQREVGDTDEKSTLLQTSIQSLEERLGEKDALLTTERLESEATKKSLNESEDRNKDLLMKIEVAEKDIAHFQETVQRNEENMAALETSLRSERQQKDAIMKQLAESQGEIGELQRKLEDADARNGLLQDSLQRLEESTADKDSLLATERHENSETKKELAGSQKKIAELLTEVQDTGAYIAELEGSVRRLEGNLTVTEASLLTEKEQNASTLKLLTEAQLRIEELIKKLEGSNRKSDSLLDTITRLEQDVSAKEVLLLTEKQAHEATRKTLTEVQEKSEELLKKIHDNDKHILQLQFTIQRLEETTVANENLLLREREQNDTTTKAHNESQEKYEELLKKFIDVDRKIDLLQGTIERLGENTTAKDSLLLSERHEKAAIKKALTEAEEKNEELLMKVEDANEKIGHLQTKINMLEDNVAAKDVSLEAAIKENDATRKSLTEAQERNGELLKKISDSDYRIHLLQDTVQKLQVDAISRLSSFVMEKQESDIAKRAVTEAHERNEDLLKRNEDLLKRNDDLIKKIEDSSKIVTQLQEALQRLEGKASNLEVENQVLRQHATSTPPSTAKSPASRSKISRIHRSPENGHILNGDIRQTEMKPSTGTSAAITSVANVPDLGDQKEFEHGEKLQRIPKQKYQPSHNQQPQDDQQWLVTCISQYLGFSGSKPVAALLIYQCLLHWKSFEAMKTGVFDSILHAINSATEVQNDMRTLAYWLSNLSTLTVFLQRSFKTTRTTISTPQRRRFSSERMFGNQTSNAGLAYLSGQSVGSAGLLQVEAKYPALLFKQQLVDLIEKVYGMISDSVKKELNPLLELCIQDPQTSQSSIAKGNLNGMGQQNQLTHWLGIVKILTSYLDVLRENHVPSILVHKLFTQMFSLIDVQLFNRLLLRRECCSFSNGEYIRAGLAELKHWSDNATREFAGSAWEALRHIRQAVDFLVISLKPMRTLREIRTDVCPALSIQQLERIVSMYWDDVNGTNTISAEFTSSLKSAIRDESNMATNFSILLDDDSSIPFSLDDITKTLPVIELADDDFLPFVHENPSFAFLLQRGE
;
A
#
# COMPACT_ATOMS: atom_id res chain seq x y z
N MET A 1 73.58 6.48 -125.03
CA MET A 1 73.19 5.20 -124.39
C MET A 1 73.86 5.03 -123.03
N GLU A 2 75.19 5.15 -122.90
CA GLU A 2 75.86 5.03 -121.58
C GLU A 2 75.32 6.00 -120.53
N GLN A 3 75.11 7.26 -120.89
CA GLN A 3 74.58 8.27 -119.96
C GLN A 3 73.17 7.95 -119.42
N GLN A 4 72.36 7.16 -120.14
CA GLN A 4 71.01 6.77 -119.69
C GLN A 4 71.03 5.55 -118.75
N VAL A 5 72.06 4.70 -118.81
CA VAL A 5 72.15 3.50 -117.94
C VAL A 5 72.68 3.89 -116.55
N GLU A 6 73.66 4.80 -116.49
CA GLU A 6 74.15 5.36 -115.23
C GLU A 6 73.03 6.06 -114.44
N GLU A 7 72.18 6.81 -115.15
CA GLU A 7 71.06 7.57 -114.55
C GLU A 7 69.99 6.63 -113.96
N VAL A 8 69.67 5.54 -114.65
CA VAL A 8 68.69 4.54 -114.16
C VAL A 8 69.22 3.79 -112.94
N LYS A 9 70.51 3.44 -112.92
CA LYS A 9 71.11 2.74 -111.78
C LYS A 9 71.18 3.63 -110.53
N ALA A 10 71.55 4.91 -110.71
CA ALA A 10 71.53 5.90 -109.64
C ALA A 10 70.11 6.14 -109.09
N MET A 11 69.10 6.21 -109.96
CA MET A 11 67.70 6.32 -109.52
C MET A 11 67.24 5.09 -108.73
N GLN A 12 67.62 3.88 -109.15
CA GLN A 12 67.20 2.66 -108.47
C GLN A 12 67.86 2.47 -107.09
N GLU A 13 69.14 2.84 -106.96
CA GLU A 13 69.81 2.87 -105.65
C GLU A 13 69.18 3.94 -104.74
N GLN A 14 68.86 5.12 -105.27
CA GLN A 14 68.18 6.19 -104.54
C GLN A 14 66.77 5.76 -104.06
N GLU A 15 66.01 5.05 -104.90
CA GLU A 15 64.68 4.51 -104.56
C GLU A 15 64.77 3.46 -103.45
N SER A 16 65.76 2.56 -103.52
CA SER A 16 65.96 1.52 -102.50
C SER A 16 66.36 2.09 -101.13
N ALA A 17 67.25 3.09 -101.12
CA ALA A 17 67.66 3.78 -99.90
C ALA A 17 66.50 4.56 -99.29
N LYS A 18 65.66 5.20 -100.13
CA LYS A 18 64.46 5.90 -99.68
C LYS A 18 63.46 4.95 -99.02
N LYS A 19 63.22 3.77 -99.61
CA LYS A 19 62.30 2.78 -99.04
C LYS A 19 62.78 2.22 -97.69
N ALA A 20 64.08 1.92 -97.56
CA ALA A 20 64.63 1.44 -96.29
C ALA A 20 64.55 2.49 -95.16
N VAL A 21 64.78 3.76 -95.50
CA VAL A 21 64.61 4.88 -94.55
C VAL A 21 63.14 5.03 -94.15
N GLU A 22 62.21 4.83 -95.08
CA GLU A 22 60.77 4.94 -94.82
C GLU A 22 60.27 3.80 -93.93
N GLU A 23 60.71 2.56 -94.15
CA GLU A 23 60.41 1.42 -93.26
C GLU A 23 60.99 1.63 -91.84
N ALA A 24 62.24 2.09 -91.71
CA ALA A 24 62.84 2.38 -90.41
C ALA A 24 62.09 3.50 -89.66
N LEU A 25 61.66 4.54 -90.38
CA LEU A 25 60.84 5.62 -89.83
C LEU A 25 59.46 5.12 -89.36
N THR A 26 58.84 4.17 -90.07
CA THR A 26 57.56 3.59 -89.64
C THR A 26 57.69 2.76 -88.36
N GLN A 27 58.74 1.94 -88.23
CA GLN A 27 58.98 1.19 -86.99
C GLN A 27 59.27 2.10 -85.79
N GLU A 28 60.07 3.15 -85.97
CA GLU A 28 60.31 4.12 -84.89
C GLU A 28 59.03 4.89 -84.51
N ARG A 29 58.16 5.22 -85.47
CA ARG A 29 56.86 5.82 -85.17
C ARG A 29 55.95 4.89 -84.38
N GLU A 30 55.90 3.60 -84.71
CA GLU A 30 55.13 2.62 -83.94
C GLU A 30 55.67 2.44 -82.52
N LYS A 31 56.99 2.39 -82.36
CA LYS A 31 57.62 2.27 -81.04
C LYS A 31 57.39 3.52 -80.18
N ILE A 32 57.47 4.71 -80.78
CA ILE A 32 57.09 5.96 -80.11
C ILE A 32 55.62 5.90 -79.70
N SER A 33 54.72 5.45 -80.58
CA SER A 33 53.29 5.33 -80.26
C SER A 33 53.03 4.39 -79.07
N LEU A 34 53.70 3.25 -78.99
CA LEU A 34 53.60 2.32 -77.86
C LEU A 34 54.10 2.94 -76.56
N LEU A 35 55.26 3.58 -76.59
CA LEU A 35 55.81 4.28 -75.41
C LEU A 35 54.91 5.44 -74.97
N THR A 36 54.31 6.17 -75.90
CA THR A 36 53.35 7.23 -75.58
C THR A 36 52.13 6.66 -74.85
N THR A 37 51.56 5.54 -75.32
CA THR A 37 50.42 4.90 -74.64
C THR A 37 50.77 4.37 -73.25
N GLU A 38 51.98 3.86 -73.04
CA GLU A 38 52.43 3.38 -71.72
C GLU A 38 52.64 4.54 -70.75
N ILE A 39 53.23 5.65 -71.20
CA ILE A 39 53.39 6.88 -70.40
C ILE A 39 52.03 7.47 -70.03
N GLU A 40 51.06 7.49 -70.94
CA GLU A 40 49.69 7.94 -70.67
C GLU A 40 49.01 7.05 -69.61
N GLY A 41 49.19 5.72 -69.69
CA GLY A 41 48.68 4.79 -68.68
C GLY A 41 49.30 5.00 -67.29
N LEU A 42 50.61 5.20 -67.21
CA LEU A 42 51.30 5.49 -65.94
C LEU A 42 50.90 6.85 -65.35
N ASN A 43 50.71 7.87 -66.18
CA ASN A 43 50.22 9.17 -65.73
C ASN A 43 48.80 9.07 -65.16
N ALA A 44 47.91 8.27 -65.75
CA ALA A 44 46.56 8.06 -65.24
C ALA A 44 46.58 7.39 -63.85
N LEU A 45 47.43 6.37 -63.65
CA LEU A 45 47.58 5.71 -62.35
C LEU A 45 48.15 6.67 -61.29
N LEU A 46 49.13 7.50 -61.65
CA LEU A 46 49.72 8.47 -60.74
C LEU A 46 48.72 9.57 -60.34
N VAL A 47 47.81 9.96 -61.23
CA VAL A 47 46.71 10.89 -60.90
C VAL A 47 45.72 10.22 -59.93
N ALA A 48 45.32 8.98 -60.18
CA ALA A 48 44.42 8.24 -59.30
C ALA A 48 45.01 8.07 -57.88
N GLU A 49 46.29 7.73 -57.77
CA GLU A 49 46.97 7.61 -56.46
C GLU A 49 47.03 8.95 -55.72
N ARG A 50 47.23 10.07 -56.43
CA ARG A 50 47.20 11.41 -55.83
C ARG A 50 45.82 11.78 -55.32
N GLU A 51 44.77 11.49 -56.09
CA GLU A 51 43.38 11.73 -55.69
C GLU A 51 43.01 10.90 -54.44
N GLU A 52 43.39 9.63 -54.40
CA GLU A 52 43.16 8.76 -53.23
C GLU A 52 43.92 9.28 -51.99
N ASN A 53 45.15 9.73 -52.16
CA ASN A 53 45.96 10.29 -51.08
C ASN A 53 45.36 11.60 -50.53
N ASP A 54 44.82 12.46 -51.40
CA ASP A 54 44.15 13.69 -50.99
C ASP A 54 42.82 13.42 -50.26
N VAL A 55 42.06 12.42 -50.69
CA VAL A 55 40.87 11.95 -49.96
C VAL A 55 41.26 11.42 -48.58
N MET A 56 42.31 10.59 -48.50
CA MET A 56 42.77 10.02 -47.23
C MET A 56 43.28 11.10 -46.26
N LYS A 57 43.98 12.13 -46.76
CA LYS A 57 44.36 13.30 -45.95
C LYS A 57 43.16 14.07 -45.44
N LYS A 58 42.12 14.25 -46.26
CA LYS A 58 40.89 14.94 -45.84
C LYS A 58 40.14 14.17 -44.75
N VAL A 59 40.05 12.84 -44.89
CA VAL A 59 39.47 11.97 -43.86
C VAL A 59 40.28 12.04 -42.57
N HIS A 60 41.61 12.05 -42.65
CA HIS A 60 42.47 12.18 -41.47
C HIS A 60 42.33 13.54 -40.78
N ALA A 61 42.23 14.64 -41.54
CA ALA A 61 41.99 15.98 -40.99
C ALA A 61 40.64 16.07 -40.27
N ASN A 62 39.57 15.55 -40.87
CA ASN A 62 38.26 15.48 -40.22
C ASN A 62 38.29 14.63 -38.95
N ALA A 63 39.01 13.50 -38.97
CA ALA A 63 39.16 12.65 -37.79
C ALA A 63 39.90 13.39 -36.64
N LEU A 64 40.92 14.19 -36.95
CA LEU A 64 41.61 15.02 -35.94
C LEU A 64 40.69 16.09 -35.34
N GLU A 65 39.91 16.79 -36.17
CA GLU A 65 38.94 17.80 -35.71
C GLU A 65 37.87 17.18 -34.79
N THR A 66 37.33 16.02 -35.16
CA THR A 66 36.37 15.31 -34.29
C THR A 66 36.99 14.86 -32.96
N ASN A 67 38.29 14.51 -32.96
CA ASN A 67 39.00 14.13 -31.75
C ASN A 67 39.24 15.32 -30.83
N GLU A 68 39.56 16.49 -31.38
CA GLU A 68 39.68 17.74 -30.62
C GLU A 68 38.33 18.14 -29.99
N GLU A 69 37.23 17.99 -30.73
CA GLU A 69 35.90 18.28 -30.21
C GLU A 69 35.49 17.28 -29.10
N LEU A 70 35.81 16.00 -29.25
CA LEU A 70 35.58 14.99 -28.21
C LEU A 70 36.43 15.27 -26.97
N ASN A 71 37.70 15.64 -27.12
CA ASN A 71 38.56 16.01 -26.00
C ASN A 71 38.02 17.24 -25.26
N LYS A 72 37.47 18.23 -25.97
CA LYS A 72 36.80 19.37 -25.35
C LYS A 72 35.56 18.95 -24.55
N LYS A 73 34.73 18.06 -25.12
CA LYS A 73 33.55 17.50 -24.42
C LYS A 73 33.94 16.70 -23.17
N ILE A 74 35.05 15.96 -23.21
CA ILE A 74 35.59 15.24 -22.05
C ILE A 74 36.05 16.24 -20.98
N SER A 75 36.79 17.29 -21.36
CA SER A 75 37.20 18.34 -20.43
C SER A 75 36.02 19.04 -19.76
N ASP A 76 34.97 19.38 -20.53
CA ASP A 76 33.75 19.98 -20.00
C ASP A 76 32.99 19.01 -19.07
N ALA A 77 33.03 17.71 -19.37
CA ALA A 77 32.45 16.67 -18.51
C ALA A 77 33.23 16.50 -17.20
N ASP A 78 34.56 16.52 -17.24
CA ASP A 78 35.42 16.46 -16.05
C ASP A 78 35.19 17.66 -15.12
N GLU A 79 34.99 18.85 -15.69
CA GLU A 79 34.67 20.04 -14.90
C GLU A 79 33.28 19.95 -14.25
N LYS A 80 32.29 19.38 -14.95
CA LYS A 80 30.97 19.07 -14.36
C LYS A 80 31.04 18.01 -13.27
N ILE A 81 31.86 16.96 -13.44
CA ILE A 81 32.08 15.94 -12.43
C ILE A 81 32.71 16.56 -11.18
N LYS A 82 33.66 17.48 -11.35
CA LYS A 82 34.26 18.23 -10.24
C LYS A 82 33.22 19.08 -9.50
N GLN A 83 32.39 19.84 -10.22
CA GLN A 83 31.30 20.63 -9.62
C GLN A 83 30.28 19.75 -8.88
N PHE A 84 29.99 18.56 -9.42
CA PHE A 84 29.14 17.58 -8.76
C PHE A 84 29.79 17.06 -7.48
N SER A 85 31.07 16.71 -7.52
CA SER A 85 31.84 16.27 -6.35
C SER A 85 31.86 17.34 -5.24
N ASP A 86 32.08 18.61 -5.58
CA ASP A 86 32.06 19.73 -4.62
C ASP A 86 30.66 19.94 -4.01
N THR A 87 29.62 19.63 -4.77
CA THR A 87 28.22 19.71 -4.30
C THR A 87 27.89 18.54 -3.39
N VAL A 88 28.33 17.32 -3.71
CA VAL A 88 28.20 16.15 -2.86
C VAL A 88 28.93 16.38 -1.53
N GLN A 89 30.15 16.92 -1.56
CA GLN A 89 30.91 17.19 -0.34
C GLN A 89 30.24 18.25 0.56
N ARG A 90 29.59 19.27 -0.02
CA ARG A 90 28.77 20.21 0.75
C ARG A 90 27.53 19.56 1.34
N LEU A 91 26.87 18.67 0.59
CA LEU A 91 25.72 17.93 1.08
C LEU A 91 26.10 16.99 2.22
N GLU A 92 27.23 16.29 2.12
CA GLU A 92 27.79 15.47 3.22
C GLU A 92 28.04 16.31 4.47
N GLY A 93 28.57 17.52 4.33
CA GLY A 93 28.72 18.47 5.43
C GLY A 93 27.37 18.83 6.08
N THR A 94 26.36 19.17 5.28
CA THR A 94 25.02 19.46 5.81
C THR A 94 24.37 18.25 6.47
N VAL A 95 24.52 17.05 5.91
CA VAL A 95 24.00 15.81 6.49
C VAL A 95 24.64 15.56 7.85
N SER A 96 25.96 15.76 7.98
CA SER A 96 26.66 15.62 9.27
C SER A 96 26.18 16.64 10.32
N GLU A 97 25.87 17.87 9.91
CA GLU A 97 25.25 18.88 10.80
C GLU A 97 23.82 18.47 11.21
N TYR A 98 23.01 17.95 10.28
CA TYR A 98 21.68 17.43 10.59
C TYR A 98 21.72 16.21 11.50
N GLU A 99 22.67 15.30 11.33
CA GLU A 99 22.88 14.16 12.24
C GLU A 99 23.23 14.62 13.66
N ALA A 100 24.05 15.66 13.80
CA ALA A 100 24.37 16.25 15.10
C ALA A 100 23.13 16.89 15.75
N LEU A 101 22.29 17.59 14.98
CA LEU A 101 21.04 18.17 15.46
C LEU A 101 20.02 17.08 15.85
N LEU A 102 19.89 16.02 15.04
CA LEU A 102 19.01 14.89 15.32
C LEU A 102 19.42 14.16 16.60
N LEU A 103 20.73 14.05 16.86
CA LEU A 103 21.24 13.48 18.11
C LEU A 103 20.83 14.33 19.32
N THR A 104 20.90 15.67 19.19
CA THR A 104 20.46 16.58 20.26
C THR A 104 18.96 16.55 20.48
N GLU A 105 18.17 16.47 19.40
CA GLU A 105 16.70 16.34 19.48
C GLU A 105 16.30 15.01 20.10
N ARG A 106 17.00 13.91 19.77
CA ARG A 106 16.78 12.60 20.39
C ARG A 106 17.05 12.62 21.90
N GLN A 107 18.12 13.29 22.33
CA GLN A 107 18.40 13.46 23.76
C GLN A 107 17.32 14.30 24.47
N GLN A 108 16.79 15.33 23.81
CA GLN A 108 15.68 16.12 24.35
C GLN A 108 14.37 15.32 24.41
N ASN A 109 14.07 14.50 23.40
CA ASN A 109 12.90 13.62 23.38
C ASN A 109 12.99 12.51 24.43
N GLU A 110 14.19 11.95 24.67
CA GLU A 110 14.40 10.99 25.77
C GLU A 110 14.16 11.65 27.14
N ALA A 111 14.62 12.89 27.33
CA ALA A 111 14.35 13.65 28.55
C ALA A 111 12.85 13.99 28.73
N ALA A 112 12.16 14.37 27.65
CA ALA A 112 10.73 14.64 27.67
C ALA A 112 9.91 13.37 27.95
N ASN A 113 10.27 12.24 27.34
CA ASN A 113 9.62 10.95 27.59
C ASN A 113 9.82 10.48 29.04
N ALA A 114 10.98 10.71 29.64
CA ALA A 114 11.20 10.43 31.06
C ALA A 114 10.28 11.28 31.97
N ALA A 115 10.09 12.57 31.64
CA ALA A 115 9.17 13.45 32.37
C ALA A 115 7.69 13.04 32.20
N VAL A 116 7.30 12.60 31.00
CA VAL A 116 5.95 12.08 30.74
C VAL A 116 5.70 10.78 31.51
N ALA A 117 6.66 9.86 31.53
CA ALA A 117 6.56 8.62 32.31
C ALA A 117 6.41 8.91 33.81
N GLU A 118 7.14 9.90 34.34
CA GLU A 118 6.99 10.33 35.73
C GLU A 118 5.61 10.95 35.99
N SER A 119 5.09 11.77 35.07
CA SER A 119 3.73 12.33 35.16
C SER A 119 2.66 11.23 35.10
N GLN A 120 2.84 10.24 34.24
CA GLN A 120 1.89 9.14 34.07
C GLN A 120 1.84 8.25 35.31
N ALA A 121 2.99 7.94 35.92
CA ALA A 121 3.06 7.24 37.20
C ALA A 121 2.35 8.02 38.33
N ARG A 122 2.45 9.36 38.34
CA ARG A 122 1.71 10.21 39.29
C ARG A 122 0.21 10.19 39.04
N SER A 123 -0.22 10.21 37.79
CA SER A 123 -1.64 10.11 37.42
C SER A 123 -2.22 8.75 37.80
N GLU A 124 -1.52 7.64 37.57
CA GLU A 124 -1.94 6.30 37.98
C GLU A 124 -2.07 6.19 39.51
N ALA A 125 -1.12 6.78 40.26
CA ALA A 125 -1.22 6.85 41.72
C ALA A 125 -2.45 7.65 42.20
N LEU A 126 -2.84 8.71 41.49
CA LEU A 126 -4.05 9.48 41.79
C LEU A 126 -5.32 8.71 41.44
N VAL A 127 -5.34 7.95 40.34
CA VAL A 127 -6.48 7.09 39.96
C VAL A 127 -6.71 6.01 41.01
N SER A 128 -5.65 5.33 41.48
CA SER A 128 -5.77 4.33 42.55
C SER A 128 -6.32 4.94 43.85
N LYS A 129 -5.87 6.15 44.23
CA LYS A 129 -6.43 6.87 45.39
C LYS A 129 -7.91 7.23 45.20
N LEU A 130 -8.31 7.59 43.98
CA LEU A 130 -9.70 7.92 43.66
C LEU A 130 -10.60 6.68 43.71
N GLU A 131 -10.14 5.54 43.19
CA GLU A 131 -10.85 4.26 43.28
C GLU A 131 -11.08 3.83 44.73
N ASP A 132 -10.09 4.01 45.60
CA ASP A 132 -10.24 3.70 47.02
C ASP A 132 -11.23 4.66 47.71
N ALA A 133 -11.24 5.94 47.33
CA ALA A 133 -12.24 6.90 47.81
C ALA A 133 -13.66 6.54 47.34
N VAL A 134 -13.83 6.07 46.10
CA VAL A 134 -15.12 5.61 45.57
C VAL A 134 -15.62 4.39 46.33
N LYS A 135 -14.77 3.37 46.56
CA LYS A 135 -15.13 2.19 47.38
C LYS A 135 -15.57 2.60 48.79
N GLN A 136 -14.91 3.59 49.38
CA GLN A 136 -15.28 4.10 50.70
C GLN A 136 -16.65 4.80 50.69
N ASN A 137 -17.01 5.46 49.59
CA ASN A 137 -18.30 6.11 49.41
C ASN A 137 -19.44 5.09 49.22
N ASP A 138 -19.18 4.01 48.48
CA ASP A 138 -20.14 2.90 48.32
C ASP A 138 -20.44 2.22 49.66
N LEU A 139 -19.41 1.99 50.49
CA LEU A 139 -19.57 1.45 51.85
C LEU A 139 -20.40 2.38 52.75
N LEU A 140 -20.22 3.70 52.61
CA LEU A 140 -21.03 4.69 53.33
C LEU A 140 -22.49 4.68 52.85
N HIS A 141 -22.72 4.54 51.56
CA HIS A 141 -24.06 4.45 50.99
C HIS A 141 -24.80 3.20 51.47
N GLU A 142 -24.12 2.06 51.49
CA GLU A 142 -24.70 0.80 51.99
C GLU A 142 -24.98 0.86 53.50
N ALA A 143 -24.12 1.54 54.27
CA ALA A 143 -24.38 1.80 55.68
C ALA A 143 -25.63 2.70 55.88
N ALA A 144 -25.78 3.76 55.09
CA ALA A 144 -26.95 4.64 55.14
C ALA A 144 -28.24 3.88 54.81
N GLN A 145 -28.20 2.98 53.82
CA GLN A 145 -29.36 2.17 53.43
C GLN A 145 -29.78 1.20 54.55
N ARG A 146 -28.81 0.56 55.22
CA ARG A 146 -29.07 -0.28 56.40
C ARG A 146 -29.69 0.52 57.56
N PHE A 147 -29.25 1.76 57.78
CA PHE A 147 -29.85 2.65 58.77
C PHE A 147 -31.30 3.01 58.43
N GLU A 148 -31.60 3.28 57.16
CA GLU A 148 -32.98 3.56 56.72
C GLU A 148 -33.90 2.35 56.93
N GLU A 149 -33.43 1.14 56.59
CA GLU A 149 -34.19 -0.10 56.79
C GLU A 149 -34.42 -0.40 58.28
N ALA A 150 -33.40 -0.20 59.12
CA ALA A 150 -33.54 -0.32 60.57
C ALA A 150 -34.57 0.68 61.13
N THR A 151 -34.64 1.89 60.58
CA THR A 151 -35.61 2.91 60.97
C THR A 151 -37.04 2.52 60.59
N LYS A 152 -37.26 1.99 59.38
CA LYS A 152 -38.57 1.45 58.94
C LYS A 152 -39.03 0.26 59.80
N ASN A 153 -38.10 -0.61 60.19
CA ASN A 153 -38.40 -1.72 61.10
C ASN A 153 -38.80 -1.22 62.50
N LEU A 154 -38.13 -0.19 62.99
CA LEU A 154 -38.48 0.44 64.27
C LEU A 154 -39.87 1.10 64.22
N GLU A 155 -40.18 1.82 63.14
CA GLU A 155 -41.50 2.44 62.93
C GLU A 155 -42.62 1.40 62.89
N SER A 156 -42.42 0.30 62.18
CA SER A 156 -43.39 -0.79 62.11
C SER A 156 -43.57 -1.48 63.47
N SER A 157 -42.48 -1.76 64.21
CA SER A 157 -42.59 -2.24 65.59
C SER A 157 -43.35 -1.26 66.51
N LEU A 158 -43.12 0.05 66.38
CA LEU A 158 -43.84 1.06 67.17
C LEU A 158 -45.35 1.09 66.83
N THR A 159 -45.72 0.89 65.57
CA THR A 159 -47.14 0.80 65.18
C THR A 159 -47.81 -0.45 65.74
N PHE A 160 -47.11 -1.59 65.76
CA PHE A 160 -47.62 -2.82 66.35
C PHE A 160 -47.84 -2.66 67.86
N GLU A 161 -46.88 -2.04 68.56
CA GLU A 161 -47.01 -1.84 70.00
C GLU A 161 -48.12 -0.83 70.35
N LYS A 162 -48.34 0.21 69.51
CA LYS A 162 -49.52 1.09 69.63
C LYS A 162 -50.83 0.34 69.49
N GLN A 163 -50.94 -0.57 68.50
CA GLN A 163 -52.14 -1.39 68.32
C GLN A 163 -52.38 -2.33 69.50
N ARG A 164 -51.31 -2.93 70.02
CA ARG A 164 -51.36 -3.77 71.22
C ARG A 164 -51.80 -2.98 72.46
N HIS A 165 -51.27 -1.77 72.65
CA HIS A 165 -51.69 -0.90 73.75
C HIS A 165 -53.16 -0.51 73.64
N GLN A 166 -53.65 -0.26 72.43
CA GLN A 166 -55.06 0.04 72.18
C GLN A 166 -55.97 -1.17 72.47
N ALA A 167 -55.55 -2.39 72.11
CA ALA A 167 -56.27 -3.61 72.47
C ALA A 167 -56.33 -3.81 74.00
N ASN A 168 -55.20 -3.60 74.70
CA ASN A 168 -55.15 -3.69 76.16
C ASN A 168 -56.06 -2.65 76.84
N LEU A 169 -56.23 -1.46 76.27
CA LEU A 169 -57.17 -0.45 76.79
C LEU A 169 -58.63 -0.90 76.69
N ILE A 170 -59.00 -1.59 75.61
CA ILE A 170 -60.35 -2.15 75.43
C ILE A 170 -60.61 -3.25 76.48
N GLU A 171 -59.66 -4.16 76.69
CA GLU A 171 -59.79 -5.20 77.74
C GLU A 171 -59.90 -4.59 79.14
N LEU A 172 -59.23 -3.46 79.39
CA LEU A 172 -59.30 -2.73 80.67
C LEU A 172 -60.67 -2.07 80.88
N ASP A 173 -61.29 -1.56 79.82
CA ASP A 173 -62.65 -1.00 79.87
C ASP A 173 -63.69 -2.11 80.09
N GLU A 174 -63.56 -3.27 79.42
CA GLU A 174 -64.40 -4.44 79.67
C GLU A 174 -64.26 -4.96 81.12
N ALA A 175 -63.03 -5.00 81.65
CA ALA A 175 -62.79 -5.37 83.04
C ALA A 175 -63.39 -4.36 84.02
N ARG A 176 -63.35 -3.05 83.71
CA ARG A 176 -64.01 -2.00 84.49
C ARG A 176 -65.52 -2.18 84.51
N GLU A 177 -66.14 -2.45 83.38
CA GLU A 177 -67.58 -2.67 83.29
C GLU A 177 -68.02 -3.88 84.14
N LYS A 178 -67.20 -4.93 84.14
CA LYS A 178 -67.39 -6.13 84.98
C LYS A 178 -67.21 -5.85 86.47
N ILE A 179 -66.27 -4.98 86.84
CA ILE A 179 -66.09 -4.54 88.23
C ILE A 179 -67.28 -3.67 88.68
N GLU A 180 -67.80 -2.80 87.81
CA GLU A 180 -69.01 -2.01 88.11
C GLU A 180 -70.27 -2.88 88.24
N GLU A 181 -70.35 -3.97 87.49
CA GLU A 181 -71.39 -5.00 87.62
C GLU A 181 -71.27 -5.73 88.97
N LEU A 182 -70.07 -6.20 89.33
CA LEU A 182 -69.80 -6.86 90.62
C LEU A 182 -69.97 -5.92 91.83
N GLN A 183 -69.71 -4.62 91.67
CA GLN A 183 -69.95 -3.61 92.72
C GLN A 183 -71.44 -3.29 92.92
N ARG A 184 -72.30 -3.58 91.92
CA ARG A 184 -73.76 -3.44 92.05
C ARG A 184 -74.40 -4.59 92.82
N GLU A 185 -73.73 -5.73 92.91
CA GLU A 185 -74.37 -6.98 93.35
C GLU A 185 -74.04 -7.43 94.77
N VAL A 186 -73.22 -6.71 95.54
CA VAL A 186 -72.78 -7.23 96.84
C VAL A 186 -72.84 -6.20 97.97
N GLY A 187 -73.97 -6.24 98.67
CA GLY A 187 -74.08 -5.95 100.10
C GLY A 187 -75.03 -6.95 100.75
N ASP A 188 -74.51 -8.08 101.27
CA ASP A 188 -74.28 -8.26 102.71
C ASP A 188 -73.58 -9.61 103.07
N THR A 189 -72.65 -9.50 104.03
CA THR A 189 -71.97 -10.47 104.94
C THR A 189 -71.11 -11.68 104.46
N ASP A 190 -69.78 -11.52 104.71
CA ASP A 190 -68.88 -12.40 105.51
C ASP A 190 -68.14 -13.65 104.95
N GLU A 191 -67.51 -13.56 103.79
CA GLU A 191 -66.33 -14.40 103.44
C GLU A 191 -65.14 -13.58 102.86
N LYS A 192 -64.86 -12.42 103.47
CA LYS A 192 -63.73 -11.51 103.16
C LYS A 192 -62.32 -12.11 103.29
N SER A 193 -62.19 -13.41 103.58
CA SER A 193 -60.90 -14.08 103.81
C SER A 193 -60.21 -14.57 102.53
N THR A 194 -60.93 -14.85 101.45
CA THR A 194 -60.34 -15.33 100.18
C THR A 194 -59.85 -14.18 99.32
N LEU A 195 -60.61 -13.09 99.24
CA LEU A 195 -60.29 -11.91 98.43
C LEU A 195 -58.99 -11.20 98.85
N LEU A 196 -58.66 -11.22 100.14
CA LEU A 196 -57.42 -10.63 100.64
C LEU A 196 -56.19 -11.46 100.22
N GLN A 197 -56.32 -12.78 100.11
CA GLN A 197 -55.21 -13.66 99.75
C GLN A 197 -54.94 -13.65 98.24
N THR A 198 -55.98 -13.54 97.40
CA THR A 198 -55.82 -13.37 95.95
C THR A 198 -55.21 -12.01 95.60
N SER A 199 -55.57 -10.96 96.35
CA SER A 199 -55.02 -9.61 96.13
C SER A 199 -53.53 -9.53 96.47
N ILE A 200 -53.08 -10.22 97.52
CA ILE A 200 -51.66 -10.28 97.88
C ILE A 200 -50.87 -11.03 96.79
N GLN A 201 -51.37 -12.17 96.31
CA GLN A 201 -50.68 -12.95 95.27
C GLN A 201 -50.60 -12.20 93.93
N SER A 202 -51.63 -11.44 93.55
CA SER A 202 -51.61 -10.59 92.35
C SER A 202 -50.62 -9.42 92.47
N LEU A 203 -50.44 -8.85 93.66
CA LEU A 203 -49.47 -7.78 93.88
C LEU A 203 -48.02 -8.30 93.85
N GLU A 204 -47.77 -9.53 94.33
CA GLU A 204 -46.46 -10.19 94.23
C GLU A 204 -46.09 -10.50 92.77
N GLU A 205 -47.05 -10.94 91.96
CA GLU A 205 -46.82 -11.25 90.54
C GLU A 205 -46.50 -9.99 89.72
N ARG A 206 -47.21 -8.88 89.96
CA ARG A 206 -46.91 -7.58 89.33
C ARG A 206 -45.57 -6.99 89.76
N LEU A 207 -45.07 -7.29 90.97
CA LEU A 207 -43.74 -6.85 91.40
C LEU A 207 -42.65 -7.59 90.61
N GLY A 208 -42.85 -8.90 90.36
CA GLY A 208 -41.98 -9.70 89.50
C GLY A 208 -41.93 -9.23 88.05
N GLU A 209 -43.06 -8.82 87.47
CA GLU A 209 -43.11 -8.24 86.12
C GLU A 209 -42.39 -6.89 86.03
N LYS A 210 -42.46 -6.07 87.10
CA LYS A 210 -41.80 -4.77 87.13
C LYS A 210 -40.28 -4.88 87.25
N ASP A 211 -39.78 -5.87 87.99
CA ASP A 211 -38.34 -6.17 88.06
C ASP A 211 -37.80 -6.71 86.71
N ALA A 212 -38.61 -7.46 85.96
CA ALA A 212 -38.26 -7.89 84.59
C ALA A 212 -38.22 -6.72 83.58
N LEU A 213 -39.09 -5.71 83.74
CA LEU A 213 -39.05 -4.49 82.92
C LEU A 213 -37.86 -3.58 83.25
N LEU A 214 -37.50 -3.46 84.53
CA LEU A 214 -36.31 -2.69 84.93
C LEU A 214 -34.99 -3.30 84.45
N THR A 215 -34.93 -4.63 84.34
CA THR A 215 -33.74 -5.32 83.80
C THR A 215 -33.62 -5.18 82.28
N THR A 216 -34.73 -5.13 81.56
CA THR A 216 -34.73 -4.88 80.10
C THR A 216 -34.37 -3.43 79.77
N GLU A 217 -34.91 -2.45 80.49
CA GLU A 217 -34.56 -1.03 80.33
C GLU A 217 -33.07 -0.74 80.61
N ARG A 218 -32.48 -1.47 81.58
CA ARG A 218 -31.05 -1.36 81.88
C ARG A 218 -30.17 -1.93 80.76
N LEU A 219 -30.58 -3.02 80.12
CA LEU A 219 -29.87 -3.60 78.97
C LEU A 219 -29.94 -2.69 77.73
N GLU A 220 -31.08 -2.05 77.49
CA GLU A 220 -31.24 -1.08 76.40
C GLU A 220 -30.40 0.19 76.63
N SER A 221 -30.34 0.67 77.88
CA SER A 221 -29.47 1.79 78.27
C SER A 221 -27.98 1.47 78.08
N GLU A 222 -27.58 0.22 78.28
CA GLU A 222 -26.20 -0.22 78.10
C GLU A 222 -25.85 -0.40 76.60
N ALA A 223 -26.80 -0.85 75.79
CA ALA A 223 -26.65 -0.93 74.33
C ALA A 223 -26.52 0.45 73.67
N THR A 224 -27.32 1.43 74.09
CA THR A 224 -27.24 2.82 73.57
C THR A 224 -25.91 3.48 73.93
N LYS A 225 -25.42 3.27 75.16
CA LYS A 225 -24.09 3.76 75.58
C LYS A 225 -22.95 3.17 74.74
N LYS A 226 -23.03 1.88 74.39
CA LYS A 226 -22.05 1.25 73.50
C LYS A 226 -22.05 1.86 72.10
N SER A 227 -23.24 2.07 71.53
CA SER A 227 -23.39 2.72 70.22
C SER A 227 -22.84 4.15 70.20
N LEU A 228 -22.96 4.89 71.31
CA LEU A 228 -22.44 6.25 71.42
C LEU A 228 -20.90 6.28 71.40
N ASN A 229 -20.25 5.39 72.16
CA ASN A 229 -18.79 5.28 72.17
C ASN A 229 -18.23 4.90 70.78
N GLU A 230 -18.89 3.98 70.07
CA GLU A 230 -18.50 3.62 68.69
C GLU A 230 -18.63 4.81 67.72
N SER A 231 -19.57 5.73 67.96
CA SER A 231 -19.70 6.95 67.18
C SER A 231 -18.60 7.98 67.48
N GLU A 232 -18.17 8.10 68.73
CA GLU A 232 -17.07 9.00 69.10
C GLU A 232 -15.74 8.56 68.48
N ASP A 233 -15.45 7.25 68.47
CA ASP A 233 -14.24 6.71 67.85
C ASP A 233 -14.22 6.94 66.32
N ARG A 234 -15.36 6.81 65.63
CA ARG A 234 -15.46 7.12 64.20
C ARG A 234 -15.24 8.60 63.91
N ASN A 235 -15.76 9.51 64.74
CA ASN A 235 -15.55 10.94 64.56
C ASN A 235 -14.07 11.33 64.74
N LYS A 236 -13.34 10.64 65.62
CA LYS A 236 -11.91 10.85 65.80
C LYS A 236 -11.08 10.40 64.58
N ASP A 237 -11.46 9.28 63.95
CA ASP A 237 -10.83 8.80 62.71
C ASP A 237 -11.07 9.77 61.54
N LEU A 238 -12.29 10.31 61.42
CA LEU A 238 -12.62 11.31 60.41
C LEU A 238 -11.80 12.60 60.57
N LEU A 239 -11.58 13.05 61.81
CA LEU A 239 -10.77 14.23 62.08
C LEU A 239 -9.32 14.07 61.61
N MET A 240 -8.71 12.89 61.84
CA MET A 240 -7.36 12.59 61.35
C MET A 240 -7.29 12.57 59.82
N LYS A 241 -8.32 12.05 59.15
CA LYS A 241 -8.39 12.04 57.67
C LYS A 241 -8.50 13.45 57.09
N ILE A 242 -9.21 14.35 57.75
CA ILE A 242 -9.31 15.75 57.34
C ILE A 242 -7.94 16.45 57.46
N GLU A 243 -7.21 16.27 58.57
CA GLU A 243 -5.86 16.83 58.73
C GLU A 243 -4.86 16.35 57.64
N VAL A 244 -4.98 15.09 57.20
CA VAL A 244 -4.15 14.56 56.11
C VAL A 244 -4.54 15.21 54.78
N ALA A 245 -5.84 15.35 54.49
CA ALA A 245 -6.32 15.99 53.27
C ALA A 245 -5.90 17.46 53.18
N GLU A 246 -5.89 18.20 54.30
CA GLU A 246 -5.42 19.59 54.35
C GLU A 246 -3.93 19.72 54.00
N LYS A 247 -3.09 18.77 54.42
CA LYS A 247 -1.67 18.74 54.05
C LYS A 247 -1.46 18.44 52.56
N ASP A 248 -2.24 17.54 52.00
CA ASP A 248 -2.17 17.23 50.56
C ASP A 248 -2.58 18.45 49.72
N ILE A 249 -3.63 19.19 50.14
CA ILE A 249 -4.05 20.43 49.49
C ILE A 249 -2.92 21.48 49.49
N ALA A 250 -2.20 21.65 50.60
CA ALA A 250 -1.07 22.57 50.69
C ALA A 250 0.06 22.20 49.71
N HIS A 251 0.38 20.91 49.57
CA HIS A 251 1.37 20.44 48.60
C HIS A 251 0.94 20.69 47.14
N PHE A 252 -0.35 20.52 46.84
CA PHE A 252 -0.87 20.84 45.50
C PHE A 252 -0.73 22.33 45.18
N GLN A 253 -1.01 23.22 46.13
CA GLN A 253 -0.85 24.66 45.93
C GLN A 253 0.60 25.04 45.62
N GLU A 254 1.57 24.46 46.31
CA GLU A 254 3.00 24.71 46.03
C GLU A 254 3.44 24.18 44.66
N THR A 255 2.84 23.08 44.21
CA THR A 255 3.09 22.50 42.87
C THR A 255 2.51 23.38 41.76
N VAL A 256 1.32 23.93 41.96
CA VAL A 256 0.70 24.87 41.01
C VAL A 256 1.55 26.13 40.86
N GLN A 257 2.04 26.70 41.97
CA GLN A 257 2.89 27.89 41.93
C GLN A 257 4.19 27.66 41.14
N ARG A 258 4.83 26.50 41.31
CA ARG A 258 6.03 26.13 40.53
C ARG A 258 5.74 26.01 39.03
N ASN A 259 4.56 25.52 38.67
CA ASN A 259 4.16 25.40 37.26
C ASN A 259 3.86 26.77 36.64
N GLU A 260 3.31 27.72 37.40
CA GLU A 260 3.12 29.10 36.95
C GLU A 260 4.46 29.80 36.67
N GLU A 261 5.47 29.58 37.52
CA GLU A 261 6.84 30.09 37.30
C GLU A 261 7.48 29.50 36.03
N ASN A 262 7.30 28.20 35.78
CA ASN A 262 7.79 27.54 34.56
C ASN A 262 7.09 28.08 33.29
N MET A 263 5.79 28.37 33.36
CA MET A 263 5.06 28.99 32.26
C MET A 263 5.57 30.40 31.92
N ALA A 264 5.92 31.20 32.93
CA ALA A 264 6.52 32.51 32.70
C ALA A 264 7.90 32.42 32.03
N ALA A 265 8.69 31.39 32.35
CA ALA A 265 9.97 31.11 31.69
C ALA A 265 9.78 30.67 30.22
N LEU A 266 8.75 29.88 29.94
CA LEU A 266 8.41 29.47 28.58
C LEU A 266 7.97 30.66 27.71
N GLU A 267 7.13 31.56 28.26
CA GLU A 267 6.69 32.76 27.54
C GLU A 267 7.85 33.70 27.18
N THR A 268 8.85 33.80 28.04
CA THR A 268 10.05 34.61 27.77
C THR A 268 10.93 33.98 26.69
N SER A 269 11.07 32.64 26.68
CA SER A 269 11.74 31.92 25.59
C SER A 269 11.01 32.13 24.24
N LEU A 270 9.69 31.97 24.21
CA LEU A 270 8.88 32.15 23.00
C LEU A 270 8.98 33.55 22.41
N ARG A 271 9.14 34.59 23.25
CA ARG A 271 9.38 35.96 22.77
C ARG A 271 10.74 36.12 22.10
N SER A 272 11.78 35.47 22.60
CA SER A 272 13.11 35.49 21.97
C SER A 272 13.11 34.78 20.61
N GLU A 273 12.38 33.67 20.50
CA GLU A 273 12.22 32.92 19.25
C GLU A 273 11.47 33.74 18.19
N ARG A 274 10.43 34.49 18.59
CA ARG A 274 9.74 35.43 17.69
C ARG A 274 10.67 36.52 17.16
N GLN A 275 11.54 37.07 18.00
CA GLN A 275 12.53 38.07 17.57
C GLN A 275 13.55 37.49 16.57
N GLN A 276 13.96 36.24 16.76
CA GLN A 276 14.83 35.55 15.82
C GLN A 276 14.14 35.29 14.48
N LYS A 277 12.85 34.90 14.51
CA LYS A 277 12.04 34.73 13.30
C LYS A 277 11.90 36.03 12.50
N ASP A 278 11.70 37.16 13.18
CA ASP A 278 11.63 38.48 12.54
C ASP A 278 12.96 38.86 11.87
N ALA A 279 14.10 38.49 12.47
CA ALA A 279 15.43 38.70 11.87
C ALA A 279 15.64 37.88 10.59
N ILE A 280 15.21 36.62 10.58
CA ILE A 280 15.29 35.74 9.41
C ILE A 280 14.37 36.25 8.29
N MET A 281 13.15 36.68 8.61
CA MET A 281 12.22 37.27 7.64
C MET A 281 12.80 38.52 6.97
N LYS A 282 13.56 39.33 7.71
CA LYS A 282 14.25 40.49 7.15
C LYS A 282 15.37 40.09 6.18
N GLN A 283 16.17 39.09 6.50
CA GLN A 283 17.21 38.56 5.58
C GLN A 283 16.60 37.96 4.31
N LEU A 284 15.44 37.31 4.42
CA LEU A 284 14.72 36.77 3.28
C LEU A 284 14.23 37.88 2.34
N ALA A 285 13.71 38.99 2.88
CA ALA A 285 13.29 40.14 2.10
C ALA A 285 14.47 40.80 1.37
N GLU A 286 15.64 40.89 2.01
CA GLU A 286 16.88 41.37 1.40
C GLU A 286 17.32 40.46 0.24
N SER A 287 17.28 39.14 0.43
CA SER A 287 17.60 38.15 -0.61
C SER A 287 16.63 38.19 -1.80
N GLN A 288 15.34 38.42 -1.55
CA GLN A 288 14.34 38.61 -2.61
C GLN A 288 14.61 39.88 -3.44
N GLY A 289 15.12 40.94 -2.80
CA GLY A 289 15.57 42.15 -3.49
C GLY A 289 16.72 41.88 -4.45
N GLU A 290 17.71 41.09 -4.03
CA GLU A 290 18.84 40.67 -4.88
C GLU A 290 18.40 39.80 -6.06
N ILE A 291 17.46 38.87 -5.84
CA ILE A 291 16.87 38.06 -6.91
C ILE A 291 16.18 38.94 -7.95
N GLY A 292 15.43 39.96 -7.53
CA GLY A 292 14.79 40.92 -8.44
C GLY A 292 15.79 41.78 -9.23
N GLU A 293 17.00 42.01 -8.70
CA GLU A 293 18.08 42.65 -9.46
C GLU A 293 18.71 41.71 -10.49
N LEU A 294 18.90 40.44 -10.13
CA LEU A 294 19.40 39.40 -11.05
C LEU A 294 18.41 39.12 -12.20
N GLN A 295 17.11 39.12 -11.92
CA GLN A 295 16.07 38.97 -12.94
C GLN A 295 16.09 40.12 -13.95
N ARG A 296 16.24 41.37 -13.49
CA ARG A 296 16.42 42.52 -14.40
C ARG A 296 17.68 42.40 -15.25
N LYS A 297 18.79 41.92 -14.67
CA LYS A 297 20.03 41.67 -15.43
C LYS A 297 19.86 40.56 -16.48
N LEU A 298 19.03 39.56 -16.21
CA LEU A 298 18.69 38.50 -17.15
C LEU A 298 17.81 39.03 -18.30
N GLU A 299 16.78 39.81 -18.00
CA GLU A 299 15.95 40.47 -19.02
C GLU A 299 16.79 41.37 -19.94
N ASP A 300 17.75 42.10 -19.38
CA ASP A 300 18.68 42.96 -20.13
C ASP A 300 19.64 42.13 -21.01
N ALA A 301 20.01 40.92 -20.58
CA ALA A 301 20.80 39.98 -21.37
C ALA A 301 19.97 39.34 -22.50
N ASP A 302 18.70 39.00 -22.25
CA ASP A 302 17.79 38.47 -23.25
C ASP A 302 17.49 39.51 -24.35
N ALA A 303 17.33 40.78 -23.97
CA ALA A 303 17.22 41.88 -24.94
C ALA A 303 18.45 41.97 -25.86
N ARG A 304 19.67 41.77 -25.31
CA ARG A 304 20.90 41.74 -26.12
C ARG A 304 20.98 40.51 -27.01
N ASN A 305 20.52 39.36 -26.55
CA ASN A 305 20.44 38.15 -27.37
C ASN A 305 19.47 38.33 -28.53
N GLY A 306 18.33 39.00 -28.32
CA GLY A 306 17.42 39.38 -29.42
C GLY A 306 18.11 40.25 -30.48
N LEU A 307 18.88 41.26 -30.07
CA LEU A 307 19.65 42.11 -31.01
C LEU A 307 20.73 41.33 -31.77
N LEU A 308 21.35 40.34 -31.13
CA LEU A 308 22.31 39.45 -31.79
C LEU A 308 21.63 38.50 -32.77
N GLN A 309 20.44 37.99 -32.45
CA GLN A 309 19.64 37.16 -33.32
C GLN A 309 19.17 37.92 -34.57
N ASP A 310 18.71 39.17 -34.41
CA ASP A 310 18.40 40.05 -35.54
C ASP A 310 19.64 40.32 -36.42
N SER A 311 20.83 40.41 -35.80
CA SER A 311 22.08 40.60 -36.52
C SER A 311 22.51 39.36 -37.29
N LEU A 312 22.27 38.16 -36.74
CA LEU A 312 22.47 36.89 -37.42
C LEU A 312 21.51 36.72 -38.58
N GLN A 313 20.22 37.04 -38.41
CA GLN A 313 19.24 36.96 -39.49
C GLN A 313 19.60 37.87 -40.67
N ARG A 314 20.07 39.10 -40.41
CA ARG A 314 20.58 39.98 -41.47
C ARG A 314 21.81 39.43 -42.19
N LEU A 315 22.68 38.71 -41.47
CA LEU A 315 23.84 38.04 -42.07
C LEU A 315 23.39 36.86 -42.95
N GLU A 316 22.43 36.07 -42.49
CA GLU A 316 21.85 34.96 -43.26
C GLU A 316 21.18 35.48 -44.56
N GLU A 317 20.40 36.55 -44.48
CA GLU A 317 19.82 37.22 -45.65
C GLU A 317 20.91 37.70 -46.63
N SER A 318 21.98 38.32 -46.12
CA SER A 318 23.12 38.73 -46.95
C SER A 318 23.87 37.56 -47.59
N THR A 319 23.83 36.38 -46.95
CA THR A 319 24.44 35.16 -47.49
C THR A 319 23.58 34.55 -48.58
N ALA A 320 22.25 34.55 -48.40
CA ALA A 320 21.29 34.14 -49.42
C ALA A 320 21.35 35.02 -50.68
N ASP A 321 21.53 36.35 -50.51
CA ASP A 321 21.74 37.26 -51.63
C ASP A 321 23.04 36.94 -52.40
N LYS A 322 24.12 36.59 -51.69
CA LYS A 322 25.38 36.15 -52.31
C LYS A 322 25.23 34.83 -53.05
N ASP A 323 24.48 33.87 -52.50
CA ASP A 323 24.22 32.59 -53.15
C ASP A 323 23.35 32.77 -54.41
N SER A 324 22.41 33.70 -54.39
CA SER A 324 21.62 34.12 -55.56
C SER A 324 22.52 34.74 -56.65
N LEU A 325 23.44 35.62 -56.27
CA LEU A 325 24.45 36.18 -57.18
C LEU A 325 25.37 35.10 -57.79
N LEU A 326 25.78 34.12 -56.99
CA LEU A 326 26.57 32.97 -57.45
C LEU A 326 25.78 32.06 -58.40
N ALA A 327 24.47 31.92 -58.18
CA ALA A 327 23.59 31.21 -59.11
C ALA A 327 23.42 31.95 -60.44
N THR A 328 23.31 33.29 -60.42
CA THR A 328 23.31 34.10 -61.65
C THR A 328 24.64 34.02 -62.41
N GLU A 329 25.77 34.08 -61.72
CA GLU A 329 27.09 33.93 -62.34
C GLU A 329 27.27 32.53 -62.98
N ARG A 330 26.76 31.48 -62.32
CA ARG A 330 26.72 30.12 -62.91
C ARG A 330 25.83 30.04 -64.14
N HIS A 331 24.71 30.77 -64.16
CA HIS A 331 23.83 30.82 -65.32
C HIS A 331 24.49 31.54 -66.50
N GLU A 332 25.11 32.70 -66.26
CA GLU A 332 25.87 33.44 -67.27
C GLU A 332 27.05 32.61 -67.81
N ASN A 333 27.79 31.90 -66.95
CA ASN A 333 28.83 30.96 -67.37
C ASN A 333 28.29 29.78 -68.21
N SER A 334 27.04 29.37 -67.99
CA SER A 334 26.39 28.35 -68.82
C SER A 334 26.01 28.89 -70.19
N GLU A 335 25.60 30.16 -70.28
CA GLU A 335 25.29 30.84 -71.54
C GLU A 335 26.56 31.11 -72.36
N THR A 336 27.64 31.57 -71.73
CA THR A 336 28.94 31.75 -72.42
C THR A 336 29.49 30.41 -72.92
N LYS A 337 29.31 29.31 -72.17
CA LYS A 337 29.63 27.96 -72.67
C LYS A 337 28.77 27.55 -73.88
N LYS A 338 27.48 27.94 -73.92
CA LYS A 338 26.60 27.71 -75.06
C LYS A 338 27.04 28.53 -76.29
N GLU A 339 27.43 29.79 -76.11
CA GLU A 339 27.97 30.63 -77.19
C GLU A 339 29.32 30.11 -77.70
N LEU A 340 30.18 29.60 -76.81
CA LEU A 340 31.44 28.96 -77.19
C LEU A 340 31.17 27.68 -78.00
N ALA A 341 30.21 26.85 -77.60
CA ALA A 341 29.80 25.67 -78.36
C ALA A 341 29.20 26.05 -79.72
N GLY A 342 28.43 27.15 -79.80
CA GLY A 342 27.92 27.72 -81.06
C GLY A 342 29.04 28.22 -81.97
N SER A 343 30.07 28.85 -81.40
CA SER A 343 31.26 29.31 -82.12
C SER A 343 32.11 28.13 -82.61
N GLN A 344 32.26 27.07 -81.81
CA GLN A 344 32.91 25.82 -82.21
C GLN A 344 32.14 25.11 -83.35
N LYS A 345 30.80 25.15 -83.33
CA LYS A 345 29.97 24.67 -84.43
C LYS A 345 30.16 25.50 -85.70
N LYS A 346 30.28 26.83 -85.59
CA LYS A 346 30.60 27.73 -86.70
C LYS A 346 31.99 27.46 -87.28
N ILE A 347 32.97 27.13 -86.44
CA ILE A 347 34.31 26.71 -86.88
C ILE A 347 34.25 25.35 -87.60
N ALA A 348 33.43 24.41 -87.15
CA ALA A 348 33.21 23.14 -87.85
C ALA A 348 32.49 23.32 -89.20
N GLU A 349 31.55 24.27 -89.30
CA GLU A 349 30.90 24.68 -90.56
C GLU A 349 31.90 25.36 -91.52
N LEU A 350 32.85 26.17 -91.02
CA LEU A 350 33.93 26.73 -91.83
C LEU A 350 34.98 25.68 -92.27
N LEU A 351 35.21 24.63 -91.46
CA LEU A 351 36.10 23.50 -91.81
C LEU A 351 35.51 22.61 -92.90
N THR A 352 34.18 22.50 -92.97
CA THR A 352 33.48 21.80 -94.06
C THR A 352 33.46 22.62 -95.35
N GLU A 353 33.43 23.95 -95.26
CA GLU A 353 33.65 24.87 -96.40
C GLU A 353 35.09 24.84 -96.95
N VAL A 354 36.09 24.47 -96.13
CA VAL A 354 37.48 24.23 -96.58
C VAL A 354 37.63 22.86 -97.25
N GLN A 355 36.78 21.87 -96.93
CA GLN A 355 36.76 20.54 -97.58
C GLN A 355 36.14 20.55 -98.99
N ASP A 356 35.40 21.60 -99.37
CA ASP A 356 34.89 21.82 -100.73
C ASP A 356 35.95 22.32 -101.73
N THR A 357 37.23 22.38 -101.32
CA THR A 357 38.38 22.58 -102.24
C THR A 357 39.09 21.28 -102.65
N GLY A 358 38.65 20.12 -102.14
CA GLY A 358 39.18 18.78 -102.52
C GLY A 358 38.57 18.17 -103.78
N ALA A 359 37.49 18.76 -104.31
CA ALA A 359 36.78 18.29 -105.50
C ALA A 359 37.56 18.49 -106.83
N TYR A 360 38.75 19.07 -106.80
CA TYR A 360 39.63 19.25 -107.97
C TYR A 360 40.71 18.16 -108.12
N ILE A 361 40.83 17.23 -107.16
CA ILE A 361 41.86 16.17 -107.18
C ILE A 361 41.26 14.81 -107.61
N ALA A 362 39.97 14.58 -107.39
CA ALA A 362 39.29 13.33 -107.76
C ALA A 362 39.01 13.19 -109.28
N GLU A 363 39.19 14.26 -110.07
CA GLU A 363 38.94 14.25 -111.53
C GLU A 363 40.19 13.89 -112.36
N LEU A 364 41.38 13.82 -111.74
CA LEU A 364 42.65 13.46 -112.40
C LEU A 364 43.08 12.00 -112.22
N GLU A 365 42.57 11.31 -111.20
CA GLU A 365 42.93 9.89 -110.93
C GLU A 365 42.09 8.89 -111.75
N GLY A 366 40.98 9.35 -112.36
CA GLY A 366 40.16 8.57 -113.29
C GLY A 366 40.80 8.31 -114.67
N SER A 367 41.98 8.88 -114.94
CA SER A 367 42.62 8.81 -116.27
C SER A 367 43.76 7.79 -116.39
N VAL A 368 44.28 7.21 -115.30
CA VAL A 368 45.58 6.51 -115.40
C VAL A 368 45.57 5.01 -115.24
N ARG A 369 44.60 4.34 -114.58
CA ARG A 369 44.71 2.87 -114.46
C ARG A 369 43.47 2.08 -114.84
N ARG A 370 42.95 2.44 -116.02
CA ARG A 370 42.33 1.50 -116.98
C ARG A 370 43.37 0.69 -117.79
N LEU A 371 44.59 0.61 -117.29
CA LEU A 371 45.65 -0.35 -117.60
C LEU A 371 46.09 -0.81 -116.20
N GLU A 372 45.81 -1.97 -115.65
CA GLU A 372 45.77 -3.37 -116.12
C GLU A 372 44.95 -4.10 -115.00
N GLY A 373 43.86 -4.84 -115.22
CA GLY A 373 43.77 -6.07 -116.01
C GLY A 373 44.82 -7.08 -115.55
N ASN A 374 44.59 -8.16 -114.81
CA ASN A 374 43.41 -9.00 -114.61
C ASN A 374 43.82 -10.21 -113.74
N LEU A 375 42.86 -10.82 -113.02
CA LEU A 375 42.70 -12.27 -112.74
C LEU A 375 43.83 -13.00 -111.97
N THR A 376 43.66 -14.00 -111.10
CA THR A 376 42.58 -14.85 -110.55
C THR A 376 43.29 -15.78 -109.54
N VAL A 377 42.74 -16.09 -108.36
CA VAL A 377 42.06 -17.37 -108.02
C VAL A 377 42.94 -18.60 -108.34
N THR A 378 43.27 -19.55 -107.47
CA THR A 378 42.90 -19.97 -106.08
C THR A 378 43.81 -21.18 -105.76
N GLU A 379 43.61 -21.79 -104.58
CA GLU A 379 43.98 -23.18 -104.20
C GLU A 379 45.43 -23.40 -103.73
N ALA A 380 45.71 -24.24 -102.74
CA ALA A 380 44.97 -24.87 -101.66
C ALA A 380 46.02 -25.58 -100.78
N SER A 381 45.71 -25.67 -99.49
CA SER A 381 46.00 -26.83 -98.63
C SER A 381 47.41 -27.14 -98.10
N LEU A 382 47.53 -26.87 -96.79
CA LEU A 382 47.68 -27.89 -95.72
C LEU A 382 49.07 -28.54 -95.43
N LEU A 383 49.37 -28.52 -94.13
CA LEU A 383 49.89 -29.63 -93.30
C LEU A 383 51.40 -29.80 -93.05
N THR A 384 51.66 -30.16 -91.79
CA THR A 384 52.80 -30.89 -91.19
C THR A 384 54.12 -30.16 -90.97
N GLU A 385 54.94 -30.48 -89.97
CA GLU A 385 54.88 -31.17 -88.66
C GLU A 385 56.36 -31.23 -88.22
N LYS A 386 56.64 -31.29 -86.91
CA LYS A 386 57.74 -32.07 -86.30
C LYS A 386 59.22 -31.76 -86.65
N GLU A 387 59.98 -31.47 -85.60
CA GLU A 387 61.13 -32.22 -85.04
C GLU A 387 61.88 -31.25 -84.09
N GLN A 388 62.18 -31.54 -82.82
CA GLN A 388 62.91 -32.70 -82.31
C GLN A 388 62.68 -32.84 -80.78
N ASN A 389 62.37 -34.05 -80.35
CA ASN A 389 62.31 -34.53 -78.96
C ASN A 389 63.35 -35.66 -78.83
N ALA A 390 64.26 -35.65 -77.84
CA ALA A 390 64.87 -36.86 -77.22
C ALA A 390 66.11 -36.59 -76.31
N SER A 391 66.03 -35.64 -75.36
CA SER A 391 66.94 -35.64 -74.17
C SER A 391 66.14 -35.71 -72.85
N THR A 392 64.82 -35.73 -72.95
CA THR A 392 63.84 -35.51 -71.88
C THR A 392 63.54 -36.74 -71.03
N LEU A 393 63.96 -37.95 -71.44
CA LEU A 393 63.44 -39.18 -70.81
C LEU A 393 64.20 -39.65 -69.55
N LYS A 394 65.41 -39.13 -69.28
CA LYS A 394 66.24 -39.62 -68.17
C LYS A 394 66.14 -38.79 -66.88
N LEU A 395 65.86 -37.49 -67.01
CA LEU A 395 65.59 -36.60 -65.87
C LEU A 395 64.15 -36.74 -65.36
N LEU A 396 63.23 -37.24 -66.20
CA LEU A 396 61.81 -37.38 -65.87
C LEU A 396 61.56 -38.41 -64.76
N THR A 397 62.27 -39.53 -64.78
CA THR A 397 62.08 -40.63 -63.81
C THR A 397 62.56 -40.30 -62.40
N GLU A 398 63.59 -39.46 -62.26
CA GLU A 398 64.12 -39.07 -60.96
C GLU A 398 63.32 -37.89 -60.34
N ALA A 399 62.74 -37.05 -61.19
CA ALA A 399 61.74 -36.07 -60.78
C ALA A 399 60.43 -36.74 -60.31
N GLN A 400 59.99 -37.82 -60.98
CA GLN A 400 58.73 -38.51 -60.66
C GLN A 400 58.68 -39.07 -59.22
N LEU A 401 59.75 -39.67 -58.71
CA LEU A 401 59.78 -40.20 -57.34
C LEU A 401 59.76 -39.09 -56.27
N ARG A 402 60.38 -37.95 -56.55
CA ARG A 402 60.40 -36.78 -55.64
C ARG A 402 59.05 -36.05 -55.64
N ILE A 403 58.37 -36.05 -56.78
CA ILE A 403 57.01 -35.55 -56.94
C ILE A 403 56.04 -36.41 -56.12
N GLU A 404 56.16 -37.74 -56.11
CA GLU A 404 55.27 -38.63 -55.36
C GLU A 404 55.35 -38.44 -53.84
N GLU A 405 56.53 -38.21 -53.28
CA GLU A 405 56.69 -37.89 -51.86
C GLU A 405 56.12 -36.51 -51.48
N LEU A 406 56.29 -35.52 -52.37
CA LEU A 406 55.71 -34.19 -52.20
C LEU A 406 54.19 -34.22 -52.32
N ILE A 407 53.61 -35.01 -53.23
CA ILE A 407 52.16 -35.19 -53.36
C ILE A 407 51.56 -35.72 -52.07
N LYS A 408 52.19 -36.71 -51.42
CA LYS A 408 51.71 -37.25 -50.14
C LYS A 408 51.71 -36.23 -49.01
N LYS A 409 52.70 -35.34 -48.96
CA LYS A 409 52.72 -34.21 -48.02
C LYS A 409 51.69 -33.13 -48.38
N LEU A 410 51.48 -32.87 -49.67
CA LEU A 410 50.48 -31.94 -50.18
C LEU A 410 49.06 -32.42 -49.85
N GLU A 411 48.77 -33.71 -50.00
CA GLU A 411 47.48 -34.32 -49.65
C GLU A 411 47.18 -34.20 -48.15
N GLY A 412 48.18 -34.34 -47.28
CA GLY A 412 48.05 -34.11 -45.84
C GLY A 412 47.79 -32.64 -45.48
N SER A 413 48.40 -31.70 -46.23
CA SER A 413 48.17 -30.27 -46.07
C SER A 413 46.80 -29.83 -46.62
N ASN A 414 46.37 -30.41 -47.75
CA ASN A 414 45.06 -30.13 -48.34
C ASN A 414 43.92 -30.52 -47.41
N ARG A 415 44.01 -31.67 -46.73
CA ARG A 415 42.98 -32.05 -45.73
C ARG A 415 42.85 -31.05 -44.58
N LYS A 416 43.96 -30.41 -44.18
CA LYS A 416 43.93 -29.33 -43.18
C LYS A 416 43.38 -28.03 -43.77
N SER A 417 43.72 -27.73 -45.03
CA SER A 417 43.15 -26.61 -45.77
C SER A 417 41.65 -26.75 -45.95
N ASP A 418 41.16 -27.94 -46.27
CA ASP A 418 39.73 -28.23 -46.43
C ASP A 418 38.99 -28.13 -45.08
N SER A 419 39.60 -28.59 -43.99
CA SER A 419 39.04 -28.42 -42.64
C SER A 419 39.01 -26.95 -42.20
N LEU A 420 40.03 -26.16 -42.58
CA LEU A 420 40.07 -24.72 -42.33
C LEU A 420 39.06 -23.98 -43.20
N LEU A 421 38.90 -24.38 -44.45
CA LEU A 421 37.90 -23.83 -45.35
C LEU A 421 36.50 -24.08 -44.78
N ASP A 422 36.19 -25.30 -44.34
CA ASP A 422 34.89 -25.63 -43.74
C ASP A 422 34.63 -24.88 -42.42
N THR A 423 35.68 -24.49 -41.68
CA THR A 423 35.53 -23.61 -40.51
C THR A 423 35.33 -22.15 -40.92
N ILE A 424 36.01 -21.67 -41.95
CA ILE A 424 35.80 -20.32 -42.52
C ILE A 424 34.38 -20.20 -43.07
N THR A 425 33.88 -21.20 -43.83
CA THR A 425 32.52 -21.16 -44.38
C THR A 425 31.46 -21.13 -43.28
N ARG A 426 31.67 -21.86 -42.17
CA ARG A 426 30.77 -21.78 -40.99
C ARG A 426 30.81 -20.40 -40.34
N LEU A 427 32.00 -19.81 -40.19
CA LEU A 427 32.15 -18.49 -39.60
C LEU A 427 31.54 -17.39 -40.51
N GLU A 428 31.68 -17.51 -41.83
CA GLU A 428 31.04 -16.61 -42.80
C GLU A 428 29.51 -16.71 -42.76
N GLN A 429 28.96 -17.92 -42.59
CA GLN A 429 27.53 -18.13 -42.37
C GLN A 429 27.05 -17.53 -41.05
N ASP A 430 27.81 -17.68 -39.97
CA ASP A 430 27.50 -17.09 -38.66
C ASP A 430 27.59 -15.56 -38.67
N VAL A 431 28.56 -14.98 -39.39
CA VAL A 431 28.66 -13.52 -39.59
C VAL A 431 27.48 -13.02 -40.41
N SER A 432 27.13 -13.70 -41.50
CA SER A 432 25.96 -13.34 -42.32
C SER A 432 24.65 -13.43 -41.50
N ALA A 433 24.49 -14.46 -40.66
CA ALA A 433 23.32 -14.59 -39.78
C ALA A 433 23.26 -13.48 -38.73
N LYS A 434 24.41 -13.08 -38.16
CA LYS A 434 24.51 -11.94 -37.23
C LYS A 434 24.20 -10.61 -37.91
N GLU A 435 24.66 -10.38 -39.14
CA GLU A 435 24.36 -9.19 -39.91
C GLU A 435 22.86 -9.08 -40.24
N VAL A 436 22.22 -10.20 -40.57
CA VAL A 436 20.75 -10.25 -40.76
C VAL A 436 20.01 -9.93 -39.47
N LEU A 437 20.45 -10.49 -38.33
CA LEU A 437 19.87 -10.16 -37.02
C LEU A 437 20.04 -8.69 -36.67
N LEU A 438 21.23 -8.13 -36.86
CA LEU A 438 21.51 -6.71 -36.62
C LEU A 438 20.67 -5.80 -37.53
N LEU A 439 20.45 -6.20 -38.78
CA LEU A 439 19.59 -5.47 -39.71
C LEU A 439 18.12 -5.52 -39.28
N THR A 440 17.63 -6.68 -38.80
CA THR A 440 16.26 -6.79 -38.26
C THR A 440 16.08 -6.00 -36.97
N GLU A 441 17.08 -5.96 -36.10
CA GLU A 441 17.08 -5.17 -34.87
C GLU A 441 17.12 -3.67 -35.19
N LYS A 442 17.94 -3.25 -36.16
CA LYS A 442 17.95 -1.87 -36.66
C LYS A 442 16.60 -1.46 -37.26
N GLN A 443 15.97 -2.33 -38.04
CA GLN A 443 14.63 -2.08 -38.60
C GLN A 443 13.55 -2.00 -37.51
N ALA A 444 13.62 -2.84 -36.47
CA ALA A 444 12.72 -2.78 -35.33
C ALA A 444 12.92 -1.48 -34.51
N HIS A 445 14.17 -1.06 -34.30
CA HIS A 445 14.48 0.22 -33.66
C HIS A 445 14.02 1.41 -34.51
N GLU A 446 14.19 1.38 -35.82
CA GLU A 446 13.72 2.42 -36.74
C GLU A 446 12.18 2.52 -36.72
N ALA A 447 11.48 1.38 -36.69
CA ALA A 447 10.03 1.33 -36.56
C ALA A 447 9.55 1.88 -35.21
N THR A 448 10.25 1.54 -34.13
CA THR A 448 9.96 2.04 -32.78
C THR A 448 10.25 3.54 -32.65
N ARG A 449 11.31 4.02 -33.29
CA ARG A 449 11.65 5.44 -33.34
C ARG A 449 10.59 6.22 -34.12
N LYS A 450 10.08 5.65 -35.23
CA LYS A 450 9.01 6.25 -36.02
C LYS A 450 7.69 6.34 -35.26
N THR A 451 7.29 5.27 -34.56
CA THR A 451 6.10 5.33 -33.72
C THR A 451 6.27 6.29 -32.54
N LEU A 452 7.46 6.39 -31.97
CA LEU A 452 7.74 7.37 -30.91
C LEU A 452 7.63 8.81 -31.45
N THR A 453 8.19 9.11 -32.62
CA THR A 453 8.05 10.45 -33.24
C THR A 453 6.60 10.77 -33.57
N GLU A 454 5.82 9.82 -34.07
CA GLU A 454 4.38 10.01 -34.35
C GLU A 454 3.56 10.23 -33.06
N VAL A 455 3.94 9.59 -31.95
CA VAL A 455 3.34 9.83 -30.63
C VAL A 455 3.75 11.19 -30.08
N GLN A 456 5.01 11.60 -30.30
CA GLN A 456 5.53 12.88 -29.85
C GLN A 456 4.87 14.05 -30.59
N GLU A 457 4.71 13.95 -31.92
CA GLU A 457 3.95 14.92 -32.73
C GLU A 457 2.48 15.04 -32.29
N LYS A 458 1.81 13.90 -32.01
CA LYS A 458 0.43 13.90 -31.47
C LYS A 458 0.36 14.51 -30.08
N SER A 459 1.36 14.28 -29.24
CA SER A 459 1.45 14.88 -27.91
C SER A 459 1.64 16.40 -27.99
N GLU A 460 2.48 16.88 -28.92
CA GLU A 460 2.66 18.31 -29.19
C GLU A 460 1.38 18.95 -29.74
N GLU A 461 0.65 18.26 -30.61
CA GLU A 461 -0.66 18.73 -31.12
C GLU A 461 -1.71 18.81 -30.00
N LEU A 462 -1.72 17.84 -29.07
CA LEU A 462 -2.59 17.86 -27.90
C LEU A 462 -2.22 19.00 -26.93
N LEU A 463 -0.93 19.22 -26.68
CA LEU A 463 -0.44 20.34 -25.87
C LEU A 463 -0.85 21.69 -26.48
N LYS A 464 -0.77 21.83 -27.80
CA LYS A 464 -1.23 23.02 -28.50
C LYS A 464 -2.73 23.22 -28.36
N LYS A 465 -3.53 22.15 -28.49
CA LYS A 465 -4.99 22.21 -28.26
C LYS A 465 -5.35 22.57 -26.82
N ILE A 466 -4.61 22.07 -25.84
CA ILE A 466 -4.78 22.44 -24.43
C ILE A 466 -4.47 23.93 -24.23
N HIS A 467 -3.36 24.41 -24.78
CA HIS A 467 -2.99 25.82 -24.70
C HIS A 467 -4.02 26.76 -25.37
N ASP A 468 -4.53 26.37 -26.54
CA ASP A 468 -5.59 27.10 -27.24
C ASP A 468 -6.90 27.10 -26.43
N ASN A 469 -7.26 25.97 -25.81
CA ASN A 469 -8.42 25.89 -24.91
C ASN A 469 -8.24 26.75 -23.66
N ASP A 470 -7.06 26.79 -23.05
CA ASP A 470 -6.76 27.66 -21.91
C ASP A 470 -6.89 29.14 -22.28
N LYS A 471 -6.45 29.51 -23.49
CA LYS A 471 -6.62 30.86 -24.04
C LYS A 471 -8.10 31.20 -24.25
N HIS A 472 -8.92 30.25 -24.73
CA HIS A 472 -10.36 30.41 -24.85
C HIS A 472 -11.05 30.54 -23.48
N ILE A 473 -10.60 29.77 -22.48
CA ILE A 473 -11.10 29.86 -21.11
C ILE A 473 -10.77 31.22 -20.51
N LEU A 474 -9.56 31.75 -20.69
CA LEU A 474 -9.20 33.11 -20.26
C LEU A 474 -10.05 34.17 -20.96
N GLN A 475 -10.30 34.04 -22.27
CA GLN A 475 -11.17 34.96 -23.01
C GLN A 475 -12.62 34.92 -22.51
N LEU A 476 -13.13 33.73 -22.18
CA LEU A 476 -14.46 33.57 -21.59
C LEU A 476 -14.53 34.18 -20.20
N GLN A 477 -13.52 33.97 -19.35
CA GLN A 477 -13.45 34.60 -18.02
C GLN A 477 -13.43 36.13 -18.12
N PHE A 478 -12.63 36.70 -19.02
CA PHE A 478 -12.60 38.15 -19.23
C PHE A 478 -13.95 38.67 -19.76
N THR A 479 -14.62 37.90 -20.61
CA THR A 479 -15.96 38.25 -21.12
C THR A 479 -17.01 38.18 -20.02
N ILE A 480 -16.96 37.18 -19.15
CA ILE A 480 -17.85 37.03 -17.99
C ILE A 480 -17.63 38.20 -17.01
N GLN A 481 -16.39 38.50 -16.65
CA GLN A 481 -16.08 39.62 -15.76
C GLN A 481 -16.59 40.95 -16.33
N ARG A 482 -16.39 41.18 -17.62
CA ARG A 482 -16.89 42.39 -18.28
C ARG A 482 -18.42 42.43 -18.35
N LEU A 483 -19.08 41.28 -18.51
CA LEU A 483 -20.54 41.19 -18.43
C LEU A 483 -21.03 41.51 -17.02
N GLU A 484 -20.42 40.93 -15.98
CA GLU A 484 -20.74 41.20 -14.57
C GLU A 484 -20.60 42.69 -14.23
N GLU A 485 -19.51 43.33 -14.66
CA GLU A 485 -19.31 44.78 -14.52
C GLU A 485 -20.41 45.58 -15.22
N THR A 486 -20.86 45.15 -16.41
CA THR A 486 -21.97 45.81 -17.11
C THR A 486 -23.33 45.57 -16.44
N THR A 487 -23.58 44.40 -15.83
CA THR A 487 -24.82 44.14 -15.08
C THR A 487 -24.87 45.03 -13.84
N VAL A 488 -23.78 45.14 -13.09
CA VAL A 488 -23.68 46.03 -11.93
C VAL A 488 -23.86 47.49 -12.33
N ALA A 489 -23.28 47.92 -13.46
CA ALA A 489 -23.49 49.28 -13.99
C ALA A 489 -24.96 49.54 -14.37
N ASN A 490 -25.63 48.56 -14.99
CA ASN A 490 -27.03 48.66 -15.39
C ASN A 490 -27.98 48.66 -14.19
N GLU A 491 -27.72 47.84 -13.17
CA GLU A 491 -28.51 47.84 -11.93
C GLU A 491 -28.42 49.18 -11.20
N ASN A 492 -27.22 49.78 -11.15
CA ASN A 492 -27.03 51.12 -10.58
C ASN A 492 -27.73 52.23 -11.40
N LEU A 493 -27.77 52.12 -12.72
CA LEU A 493 -28.53 53.04 -13.57
C LEU A 493 -30.04 52.91 -13.35
N LEU A 494 -30.56 51.68 -13.29
CA LEU A 494 -31.96 51.39 -12.98
C LEU A 494 -32.37 51.91 -11.59
N LEU A 495 -31.48 51.84 -10.60
CA LEU A 495 -31.73 52.40 -9.27
C LEU A 495 -31.88 53.92 -9.33
N ARG A 496 -30.98 54.60 -10.04
CA ARG A 496 -31.05 56.07 -10.23
C ARG A 496 -32.28 56.49 -11.03
N GLU A 497 -32.65 55.74 -12.07
CA GLU A 497 -33.89 56.01 -12.82
C GLU A 497 -35.14 55.85 -11.95
N ARG A 498 -35.18 54.85 -11.07
CA ARG A 498 -36.28 54.71 -10.09
C ARG A 498 -36.33 55.89 -9.12
N GLU A 499 -35.20 56.28 -8.54
CA GLU A 499 -35.14 57.45 -7.65
C GLU A 499 -35.56 58.74 -8.36
N GLN A 500 -35.16 58.91 -9.63
CA GLN A 500 -35.56 60.05 -10.44
C GLN A 500 -37.05 60.02 -10.81
N ASN A 501 -37.62 58.85 -11.10
CA ASN A 501 -39.05 58.68 -11.34
C ASN A 501 -39.89 58.93 -10.07
N ASP A 502 -39.42 58.51 -8.91
CA ASP A 502 -40.11 58.76 -7.64
C ASP A 502 -40.13 60.27 -7.31
N THR A 503 -39.03 60.98 -7.56
CA THR A 503 -38.97 62.44 -7.36
C THR A 503 -39.84 63.21 -8.35
N THR A 504 -39.91 62.79 -9.62
CA THR A 504 -40.82 63.41 -10.61
C THR A 504 -42.28 63.11 -10.32
N THR A 505 -42.61 61.88 -9.89
CA THR A 505 -43.99 61.51 -9.51
C THR A 505 -44.46 62.30 -8.29
N LYS A 506 -43.57 62.53 -7.31
CA LYS A 506 -43.86 63.37 -6.15
C LYS A 506 -44.10 64.83 -6.54
N ALA A 507 -43.25 65.41 -7.38
CA ALA A 507 -43.43 66.78 -7.87
C ALA A 507 -44.73 66.94 -8.70
N HIS A 508 -45.10 65.92 -9.47
CA HIS A 508 -46.36 65.89 -10.22
C HIS A 508 -47.57 65.88 -9.28
N ASN A 509 -47.58 65.01 -8.27
CA ASN A 509 -48.65 64.95 -7.27
C ASN A 509 -48.80 66.28 -6.51
N GLU A 510 -47.69 66.89 -6.08
CA GLU A 510 -47.70 68.21 -5.42
C GLU A 510 -48.22 69.33 -6.33
N SER A 511 -47.95 69.25 -7.64
CA SER A 511 -48.51 70.20 -8.62
C SER A 511 -50.00 69.99 -8.83
N GLN A 512 -50.45 68.73 -8.91
CA GLN A 512 -51.85 68.36 -9.11
C GLN A 512 -52.72 68.76 -7.91
N GLU A 513 -52.21 68.60 -6.68
CA GLU A 513 -52.88 69.04 -5.46
C GLU A 513 -53.06 70.57 -5.43
N LYS A 514 -52.06 71.33 -5.90
CA LYS A 514 -52.18 72.79 -6.08
C LYS A 514 -53.21 73.18 -7.14
N TYR A 515 -53.29 72.43 -8.24
CA TYR A 515 -54.32 72.64 -9.28
C TYR A 515 -55.72 72.36 -8.75
N GLU A 516 -55.92 71.30 -7.97
CA GLU A 516 -57.20 71.00 -7.31
C GLU A 516 -57.60 72.08 -6.30
N GLU A 517 -56.64 72.62 -5.54
CA GLU A 517 -56.89 73.72 -4.61
C GLU A 517 -57.29 75.02 -5.34
N LEU A 518 -56.65 75.31 -6.48
CA LEU A 518 -57.02 76.42 -7.36
C LEU A 518 -58.41 76.23 -7.98
N LEU A 519 -58.75 75.01 -8.40
CA LEU A 519 -60.08 74.68 -8.95
C LEU A 519 -61.18 74.87 -7.90
N LYS A 520 -60.90 74.50 -6.64
CA LYS A 520 -61.82 74.71 -5.51
C LYS A 520 -62.05 76.20 -5.22
N LYS A 521 -60.99 77.03 -5.33
CA LYS A 521 -61.09 78.49 -5.23
C LYS A 521 -61.89 79.09 -6.38
N PHE A 522 -61.76 78.54 -7.60
CA PHE A 522 -62.52 78.98 -8.77
C PHE A 522 -64.03 78.70 -8.60
N ILE A 523 -64.39 77.50 -8.13
CA ILE A 523 -65.79 77.14 -7.83
C ILE A 523 -66.41 78.03 -6.75
N ASP A 524 -65.62 78.44 -5.75
CA ASP A 524 -66.06 79.40 -4.72
C ASP A 524 -66.22 80.83 -5.25
N VAL A 525 -65.41 81.23 -6.24
CA VAL A 525 -65.55 82.51 -6.94
C VAL A 525 -66.79 82.49 -7.83
N ASP A 526 -67.05 81.42 -8.59
CA ASP A 526 -68.27 81.28 -9.40
C ASP A 526 -69.53 81.30 -8.53
N ARG A 527 -69.53 80.63 -7.37
CA ARG A 527 -70.62 80.74 -6.39
C ARG A 527 -70.82 82.17 -5.86
N LYS A 528 -69.74 82.93 -5.69
CA LYS A 528 -69.81 84.35 -5.30
C LYS A 528 -70.32 85.23 -6.43
N ILE A 529 -69.96 84.94 -7.68
CA ILE A 529 -70.47 85.62 -8.87
C ILE A 529 -71.98 85.36 -8.98
N ASP A 530 -72.45 84.14 -8.79
CA ASP A 530 -73.90 83.81 -8.77
C ASP A 530 -74.65 84.56 -7.65
N LEU A 531 -74.05 84.67 -6.47
CA LEU A 531 -74.61 85.45 -5.35
C LEU A 531 -74.64 86.96 -5.66
N LEU A 532 -73.63 87.49 -6.34
CA LEU A 532 -73.58 88.88 -6.78
C LEU A 532 -74.59 89.15 -7.91
N GLN A 533 -74.78 88.22 -8.84
CA GLN A 533 -75.80 88.28 -9.89
C GLN A 533 -77.21 88.36 -9.29
N GLY A 534 -77.51 87.55 -8.25
CA GLY A 534 -78.76 87.60 -7.50
C GLY A 534 -78.94 88.83 -6.58
N THR A 535 -77.90 89.64 -6.42
CA THR A 535 -77.95 90.93 -5.72
C THR A 535 -78.15 92.08 -6.71
N ILE A 536 -77.60 91.96 -7.92
CA ILE A 536 -77.77 92.92 -9.03
C ILE A 536 -79.19 92.90 -9.60
N GLU A 537 -79.88 91.75 -9.63
CA GLU A 537 -81.30 91.67 -10.02
C GLU A 537 -82.27 92.31 -8.99
N ARG A 538 -81.81 92.65 -7.77
CA ARG A 538 -82.62 93.27 -6.71
C ARG A 538 -82.34 94.76 -6.46
N LEU A 539 -81.42 95.37 -7.19
CA LEU A 539 -81.11 96.81 -7.10
C LEU A 539 -81.29 97.47 -8.46
N GLY A 540 -82.55 97.69 -8.82
CA GLY A 540 -82.91 98.67 -9.84
C GLY A 540 -82.47 100.06 -9.39
N GLU A 541 -81.73 100.73 -10.28
CA GLU A 541 -81.55 102.19 -10.36
C GLU A 541 -80.68 102.85 -9.27
N ASN A 542 -79.35 102.74 -9.40
CA ASN A 542 -78.45 103.81 -8.92
C ASN A 542 -77.18 103.93 -9.78
N THR A 543 -77.03 105.06 -10.48
CA THR A 543 -75.99 105.33 -11.49
C THR A 543 -74.57 105.49 -10.92
N THR A 544 -74.39 105.63 -9.61
CA THR A 544 -73.05 105.80 -8.99
C THR A 544 -72.35 104.48 -8.65
N ALA A 545 -73.08 103.36 -8.56
CA ALA A 545 -72.50 102.03 -8.36
C ALA A 545 -71.89 101.45 -9.66
N LYS A 546 -72.39 101.89 -10.82
CA LYS A 546 -71.98 101.45 -12.15
C LYS A 546 -70.56 101.90 -12.51
N ASP A 547 -70.17 103.11 -12.11
CA ASP A 547 -68.84 103.66 -12.41
C ASP A 547 -67.73 103.07 -11.51
N SER A 548 -68.04 102.71 -10.26
CA SER A 548 -67.10 101.98 -9.39
C SER A 548 -66.91 100.52 -9.83
N LEU A 549 -67.96 99.86 -10.36
CA LEU A 549 -67.88 98.52 -10.95
C LEU A 549 -67.04 98.48 -12.22
N LEU A 550 -67.17 99.49 -13.09
CA LEU A 550 -66.36 99.63 -14.31
C LEU A 550 -64.86 99.86 -14.04
N LEU A 551 -64.50 100.50 -12.92
CA LEU A 551 -63.10 100.66 -12.51
C LEU A 551 -62.52 99.35 -11.96
N SER A 552 -63.32 98.59 -11.20
CA SER A 552 -62.98 97.24 -10.73
C SER A 552 -62.75 96.29 -11.90
N GLU A 553 -63.68 96.24 -12.86
CA GLU A 553 -63.54 95.43 -14.08
C GLU A 553 -62.29 95.80 -14.89
N ARG A 554 -61.90 97.09 -14.94
CA ARG A 554 -60.67 97.51 -15.62
C ARG A 554 -59.41 97.02 -14.91
N HIS A 555 -59.38 97.04 -13.58
CA HIS A 555 -58.27 96.52 -12.80
C HIS A 555 -58.18 94.99 -12.86
N GLU A 556 -59.31 94.30 -12.79
CA GLU A 556 -59.38 92.84 -12.98
C GLU A 556 -58.97 92.43 -14.39
N LYS A 557 -59.44 93.14 -15.42
CA LYS A 557 -59.02 92.91 -16.81
C LYS A 557 -57.53 93.16 -17.02
N ALA A 558 -56.94 94.15 -16.35
CA ALA A 558 -55.50 94.39 -16.39
C ALA A 558 -54.71 93.28 -15.67
N ALA A 559 -55.22 92.78 -14.53
CA ALA A 559 -54.61 91.66 -13.81
C ALA A 559 -54.67 90.35 -14.61
N ILE A 560 -55.81 90.06 -15.24
CA ILE A 560 -55.98 88.89 -16.12
C ILE A 560 -55.06 89.01 -17.34
N LYS A 561 -54.93 90.19 -17.93
CA LYS A 561 -54.02 90.40 -19.07
C LYS A 561 -52.56 90.17 -18.69
N LYS A 562 -52.15 90.58 -17.48
CA LYS A 562 -50.80 90.32 -16.95
C LYS A 562 -50.58 88.83 -16.67
N ALA A 563 -51.56 88.15 -16.07
CA ALA A 563 -51.49 86.71 -15.84
C ALA A 563 -51.46 85.92 -17.16
N LEU A 564 -52.13 86.41 -18.20
CA LEU A 564 -52.09 85.81 -19.54
C LEU A 564 -50.71 85.96 -20.17
N THR A 565 -50.08 87.14 -20.11
CA THR A 565 -48.72 87.33 -20.63
C THR A 565 -47.67 86.50 -19.86
N GLU A 566 -47.82 86.38 -18.54
CA GLU A 566 -46.95 85.51 -17.71
C GLU A 566 -47.17 84.02 -18.00
N ALA A 567 -48.39 83.62 -18.38
CA ALA A 567 -48.70 82.26 -18.81
C ALA A 567 -48.17 81.98 -20.23
N GLU A 568 -48.23 82.95 -21.14
CA GLU A 568 -47.65 82.87 -22.48
C GLU A 568 -46.12 82.69 -22.42
N GLU A 569 -45.40 83.50 -21.62
CA GLU A 569 -43.96 83.34 -21.42
C GLU A 569 -43.59 81.96 -20.83
N LYS A 570 -44.36 81.45 -19.86
CA LYS A 570 -44.17 80.10 -19.31
C LYS A 570 -44.43 79.00 -20.34
N ASN A 571 -45.40 79.21 -21.24
CA ASN A 571 -45.69 78.26 -22.31
C ASN A 571 -44.56 78.23 -23.33
N GLU A 572 -43.97 79.37 -23.65
CA GLU A 572 -42.79 79.49 -24.52
C GLU A 572 -41.58 78.77 -23.89
N GLU A 573 -41.35 78.93 -22.58
CA GLU A 573 -40.29 78.23 -21.85
C GLU A 573 -40.51 76.70 -21.82
N LEU A 574 -41.76 76.26 -21.65
CA LEU A 574 -42.11 74.84 -21.70
C LEU A 574 -41.95 74.27 -23.11
N LEU A 575 -42.27 75.02 -24.16
CA LEU A 575 -42.10 74.61 -25.54
C LEU A 575 -40.61 74.35 -25.85
N MET A 576 -39.73 75.27 -25.43
CA MET A 576 -38.27 75.11 -25.54
C MET A 576 -37.75 73.86 -24.80
N LYS A 577 -38.29 73.57 -23.61
CA LYS A 577 -37.91 72.35 -22.85
C LYS A 577 -38.42 71.07 -23.51
N VAL A 578 -39.59 71.12 -24.14
CA VAL A 578 -40.15 70.00 -24.91
C VAL A 578 -39.32 69.75 -26.16
N GLU A 579 -38.83 70.79 -26.83
CA GLU A 579 -37.92 70.66 -27.98
C GLU A 579 -36.57 70.04 -27.59
N ASP A 580 -35.93 70.50 -26.51
CA ASP A 580 -34.69 69.90 -25.99
C ASP A 580 -34.88 68.43 -25.54
N ALA A 581 -36.05 68.11 -24.96
CA ALA A 581 -36.42 66.73 -24.64
C ALA A 581 -36.62 65.88 -25.90
N ASN A 582 -37.26 66.44 -26.95
CA ASN A 582 -37.46 65.74 -28.21
C ASN A 582 -36.15 65.48 -28.96
N GLU A 583 -35.17 66.40 -28.92
CA GLU A 583 -33.83 66.17 -29.47
C GLU A 583 -33.11 65.02 -28.73
N LYS A 584 -33.18 64.99 -27.39
CA LYS A 584 -32.62 63.89 -26.58
C LYS A 584 -33.29 62.56 -26.87
N ILE A 585 -34.61 62.55 -27.04
CA ILE A 585 -35.38 61.36 -27.43
C ILE A 585 -34.92 60.87 -28.82
N GLY A 586 -34.70 61.79 -29.78
CA GLY A 586 -34.16 61.44 -31.11
C GLY A 586 -32.76 60.82 -31.06
N HIS A 587 -31.87 61.34 -30.21
CA HIS A 587 -30.55 60.76 -29.99
C HIS A 587 -30.62 59.37 -29.32
N LEU A 588 -31.52 59.19 -28.36
CA LEU A 588 -31.74 57.89 -27.71
C LEU A 588 -32.34 56.87 -28.69
N GLN A 589 -33.31 57.26 -29.52
CA GLN A 589 -33.85 56.41 -30.59
C GLN A 589 -32.79 56.00 -31.60
N THR A 590 -31.87 56.91 -31.95
CA THR A 590 -30.75 56.57 -32.84
C THR A 590 -29.82 55.52 -32.19
N LYS A 591 -29.52 55.66 -30.90
CA LYS A 591 -28.74 54.67 -30.15
C LYS A 591 -29.46 53.33 -30.01
N ILE A 592 -30.78 53.35 -29.78
CA ILE A 592 -31.61 52.14 -29.70
C ILE A 592 -31.55 51.39 -31.04
N ASN A 593 -31.74 52.08 -32.17
CA ASN A 593 -31.64 51.46 -33.49
C ASN A 593 -30.25 50.85 -33.73
N MET A 594 -29.17 51.53 -33.33
CA MET A 594 -27.81 50.97 -33.42
C MET A 594 -27.60 49.74 -32.54
N LEU A 595 -28.22 49.70 -31.35
CA LEU A 595 -28.15 48.54 -30.47
C LEU A 595 -28.98 47.37 -31.01
N GLU A 596 -30.16 47.65 -31.56
CA GLU A 596 -31.00 46.65 -32.23
C GLU A 596 -30.27 46.03 -33.43
N ASP A 597 -29.59 46.83 -34.24
CA ASP A 597 -28.77 46.33 -35.36
C ASP A 597 -27.59 45.46 -34.87
N ASN A 598 -26.96 45.84 -33.75
CA ASN A 598 -25.88 45.05 -33.15
C ASN A 598 -26.37 43.74 -32.50
N VAL A 599 -27.58 43.75 -31.94
CA VAL A 599 -28.24 42.53 -31.41
C VAL A 599 -28.61 41.61 -32.57
N ALA A 600 -29.20 42.13 -33.65
CA ALA A 600 -29.49 41.36 -34.85
C ALA A 600 -28.22 40.74 -35.47
N ALA A 601 -27.10 41.47 -35.49
CA ALA A 601 -25.81 40.93 -35.94
C ALA A 601 -25.28 39.82 -35.02
N LYS A 602 -25.45 39.96 -33.69
CA LYS A 602 -25.08 38.92 -32.73
C LYS A 602 -25.98 37.68 -32.81
N ASP A 603 -27.27 37.85 -33.05
CA ASP A 603 -28.21 36.74 -33.23
C ASP A 603 -27.85 35.91 -34.45
N VAL A 604 -27.46 36.55 -35.56
CA VAL A 604 -26.94 35.85 -36.76
C VAL A 604 -25.65 35.08 -36.44
N SER A 605 -24.76 35.65 -35.63
CA SER A 605 -23.53 34.98 -35.19
C SER A 605 -23.80 33.81 -34.24
N LEU A 606 -24.79 33.94 -33.35
CA LEU A 606 -25.20 32.89 -32.42
C LEU A 606 -25.86 31.73 -33.18
N GLU A 607 -26.73 32.03 -34.15
CA GLU A 607 -27.37 31.04 -35.01
C GLU A 607 -26.33 30.23 -35.82
N ALA A 608 -25.24 30.89 -36.27
CA ALA A 608 -24.12 30.22 -36.92
C ALA A 608 -23.38 29.27 -35.96
N ALA A 609 -23.13 29.69 -34.72
CA ALA A 609 -22.49 28.87 -33.69
C ALA A 609 -23.36 27.70 -33.22
N ILE A 610 -24.70 27.87 -33.21
CA ILE A 610 -25.66 26.79 -32.92
C ILE A 610 -25.61 25.75 -34.05
N LYS A 611 -25.59 26.18 -35.31
CA LYS A 611 -25.47 25.26 -36.46
C LYS A 611 -24.14 24.49 -36.47
N GLU A 612 -23.05 25.13 -36.05
CA GLU A 612 -21.75 24.48 -35.90
C GLU A 612 -21.76 23.45 -34.76
N ASN A 613 -22.36 23.78 -33.61
CA ASN A 613 -22.55 22.84 -32.51
C ASN A 613 -23.45 21.66 -32.90
N ASP A 614 -24.49 21.88 -33.70
CA ASP A 614 -25.32 20.79 -34.20
C ASP A 614 -24.55 19.90 -35.19
N ALA A 615 -23.64 20.46 -35.99
CA ALA A 615 -22.78 19.70 -36.88
C ALA A 615 -21.74 18.85 -36.12
N THR A 616 -21.14 19.39 -35.06
CA THR A 616 -20.23 18.63 -34.20
C THR A 616 -20.97 17.56 -33.40
N ARG A 617 -22.16 17.86 -32.87
CA ARG A 617 -23.00 16.88 -32.17
C ARG A 617 -23.44 15.74 -33.09
N LYS A 618 -23.78 16.04 -34.34
CA LYS A 618 -24.07 15.02 -35.36
C LYS A 618 -22.84 14.15 -35.65
N SER A 619 -21.67 14.76 -35.84
CA SER A 619 -20.41 14.02 -36.06
C SER A 619 -20.04 13.13 -34.87
N LEU A 620 -20.29 13.59 -33.64
CA LEU A 620 -20.09 12.80 -32.43
C LEU A 620 -21.04 11.60 -32.36
N THR A 621 -22.31 11.80 -32.74
CA THR A 621 -23.31 10.73 -32.77
C THR A 621 -22.94 9.67 -33.82
N GLU A 622 -22.47 10.09 -35.00
CA GLU A 622 -21.96 9.18 -36.02
C GLU A 622 -20.67 8.45 -35.59
N ALA A 623 -19.80 9.09 -34.79
CA ALA A 623 -18.63 8.44 -34.21
C ALA A 623 -19.02 7.40 -33.14
N GLN A 624 -20.03 7.71 -32.32
CA GLN A 624 -20.59 6.76 -31.35
C GLN A 624 -21.26 5.56 -32.04
N GLU A 625 -21.97 5.78 -33.15
CA GLU A 625 -22.56 4.70 -33.95
C GLU A 625 -21.48 3.80 -34.59
N ARG A 626 -20.42 4.38 -35.16
CA ARG A 626 -19.26 3.62 -35.67
C ARG A 626 -18.56 2.81 -34.58
N ASN A 627 -18.43 3.37 -33.38
CA ASN A 627 -17.89 2.65 -32.23
C ASN A 627 -18.82 1.50 -31.80
N GLY A 628 -20.13 1.71 -31.85
CA GLY A 628 -21.14 0.65 -31.65
C GLY A 628 -21.04 -0.48 -32.67
N GLU A 629 -20.83 -0.15 -33.95
CA GLU A 629 -20.59 -1.15 -35.01
C GLU A 629 -19.28 -1.91 -34.81
N LEU A 630 -18.22 -1.23 -34.38
CA LEU A 630 -16.94 -1.86 -34.04
C LEU A 630 -17.07 -2.80 -32.85
N LEU A 631 -17.79 -2.39 -31.80
CA LEU A 631 -18.13 -3.25 -30.65
C LEU A 631 -18.92 -4.48 -31.08
N LYS A 632 -19.88 -4.32 -31.99
CA LYS A 632 -20.62 -5.44 -32.56
C LYS A 632 -19.73 -6.38 -33.37
N LYS A 633 -18.78 -5.86 -34.16
CA LYS A 633 -17.79 -6.66 -34.90
C LYS A 633 -16.82 -7.38 -33.96
N ILE A 634 -16.41 -6.76 -32.86
CA ILE A 634 -15.59 -7.38 -31.82
C ILE A 634 -16.38 -8.51 -31.17
N SER A 635 -17.64 -8.28 -30.80
CA SER A 635 -18.50 -9.32 -30.23
C SER A 635 -18.78 -10.48 -31.21
N ASP A 636 -18.99 -10.21 -32.50
CA ASP A 636 -19.10 -11.25 -33.53
C ASP A 636 -17.77 -12.00 -33.74
N SER A 637 -16.64 -11.30 -33.61
CA SER A 637 -15.31 -11.92 -33.66
C SER A 637 -15.07 -12.82 -32.45
N ASP A 638 -15.44 -12.38 -31.24
CA ASP A 638 -15.38 -13.17 -30.02
C ASP A 638 -16.31 -14.39 -30.10
N TYR A 639 -17.50 -14.23 -30.67
CA TYR A 639 -18.41 -15.34 -30.95
C TYR A 639 -17.80 -16.33 -31.95
N ARG A 640 -17.12 -15.85 -33.01
CA ARG A 640 -16.40 -16.70 -33.97
C ARG A 640 -15.19 -17.38 -33.35
N ILE A 641 -14.47 -16.71 -32.45
CA ILE A 641 -13.38 -17.28 -31.67
C ILE A 641 -13.92 -18.40 -30.78
N HIS A 642 -15.02 -18.16 -30.05
CA HIS A 642 -15.69 -19.19 -29.27
C HIS A 642 -16.15 -20.35 -30.13
N LEU A 643 -16.76 -20.10 -31.29
CA LEU A 643 -17.18 -21.15 -32.21
C LEU A 643 -15.99 -21.95 -32.76
N LEU A 644 -14.88 -21.29 -33.08
CA LEU A 644 -13.62 -21.95 -33.48
C LEU A 644 -13.05 -22.77 -32.33
N GLN A 645 -13.10 -22.27 -31.10
CA GLN A 645 -12.64 -22.96 -29.90
C GLN A 645 -13.50 -24.20 -29.61
N ASP A 646 -14.82 -24.10 -29.80
CA ASP A 646 -15.77 -25.22 -29.73
C ASP A 646 -15.51 -26.23 -30.86
N THR A 647 -15.17 -25.77 -32.06
CA THR A 647 -14.82 -26.64 -33.20
C THR A 647 -13.50 -27.36 -32.94
N VAL A 648 -12.51 -26.69 -32.35
CA VAL A 648 -11.23 -27.27 -31.93
C VAL A 648 -11.44 -28.28 -30.81
N GLN A 649 -12.28 -27.98 -29.82
CA GLN A 649 -12.68 -28.93 -28.78
C GLN A 649 -13.41 -30.14 -29.37
N LYS A 650 -14.31 -29.92 -30.33
CA LYS A 650 -15.06 -31.00 -31.00
C LYS A 650 -14.16 -31.88 -31.87
N LEU A 651 -13.16 -31.30 -32.53
CA LEU A 651 -12.11 -32.05 -33.25
C LEU A 651 -11.18 -32.81 -32.29
N GLN A 652 -10.85 -32.23 -31.13
CA GLN A 652 -10.12 -32.93 -30.07
C GLN A 652 -10.94 -34.08 -29.48
N VAL A 653 -12.23 -33.88 -29.25
CA VAL A 653 -13.16 -34.92 -28.76
C VAL A 653 -13.41 -35.99 -29.83
N ASP A 654 -13.48 -35.65 -31.12
CA ASP A 654 -13.58 -36.64 -32.21
C ASP A 654 -12.27 -37.44 -32.37
N ALA A 655 -11.11 -36.79 -32.21
CA ALA A 655 -9.81 -37.48 -32.17
C ALA A 655 -9.70 -38.41 -30.95
N ILE A 656 -10.14 -37.96 -29.77
CA ILE A 656 -10.20 -38.77 -28.54
C ILE A 656 -11.23 -39.89 -28.69
N SER A 657 -12.37 -39.66 -29.34
CA SER A 657 -13.41 -40.67 -29.57
C SER A 657 -12.98 -41.72 -30.60
N ARG A 658 -12.21 -41.35 -31.62
CA ARG A 658 -11.59 -42.30 -32.56
C ARG A 658 -10.49 -43.12 -31.90
N LEU A 659 -9.68 -42.51 -31.03
CA LEU A 659 -8.72 -43.23 -30.18
C LEU A 659 -9.43 -44.16 -29.19
N SER A 660 -10.56 -43.72 -28.63
CA SER A 660 -11.37 -44.51 -27.70
C SER A 660 -12.12 -45.64 -28.41
N SER A 661 -12.63 -45.43 -29.62
CA SER A 661 -13.23 -46.47 -30.47
C SER A 661 -12.23 -47.54 -30.88
N PHE A 662 -10.97 -47.16 -31.15
CA PHE A 662 -9.87 -48.08 -31.44
C PHE A 662 -9.46 -48.92 -30.20
N VAL A 663 -9.70 -48.39 -28.99
CA VAL A 663 -9.45 -49.08 -27.71
C VAL A 663 -10.66 -49.94 -27.28
N MET A 664 -11.88 -49.50 -27.58
CA MET A 664 -13.14 -50.17 -27.20
C MET A 664 -13.44 -51.42 -28.05
N GLU A 665 -12.99 -51.49 -29.31
CA GLU A 665 -13.14 -52.68 -30.14
C GLU A 665 -12.30 -53.88 -29.65
N LYS A 666 -11.46 -53.69 -28.62
CA LYS A 666 -10.63 -54.75 -28.01
C LYS A 666 -11.04 -55.16 -26.59
N GLN A 667 -12.08 -54.58 -25.99
CA GLN A 667 -12.36 -54.77 -24.56
C GLN A 667 -13.86 -54.81 -24.18
N GLU A 668 -14.66 -55.65 -24.83
CA GLU A 668 -15.97 -56.06 -24.28
C GLU A 668 -15.94 -57.53 -23.85
N SER A 669 -15.85 -57.78 -22.53
CA SER A 669 -16.24 -59.06 -21.91
C SER A 669 -16.51 -58.88 -20.41
N ASP A 670 -17.80 -58.94 -20.03
CA ASP A 670 -18.42 -59.41 -18.76
C ASP A 670 -17.95 -58.96 -17.36
N ILE A 671 -16.87 -58.19 -17.22
CA ILE A 671 -16.32 -57.79 -15.91
C ILE A 671 -17.01 -56.53 -15.38
N ALA A 672 -17.36 -55.59 -16.25
CA ALA A 672 -17.94 -54.30 -15.86
C ALA A 672 -19.34 -54.44 -15.21
N LYS A 673 -20.14 -55.43 -15.61
CA LYS A 673 -21.48 -55.64 -15.03
C LYS A 673 -21.44 -56.19 -13.60
N ARG A 674 -20.42 -56.98 -13.24
CA ARG A 674 -20.25 -57.52 -11.86
C ARG A 674 -19.76 -56.46 -10.88
N ALA A 675 -18.90 -55.54 -11.32
CA ALA A 675 -18.37 -54.47 -10.49
C ALA A 675 -19.46 -53.49 -10.01
N VAL A 676 -20.47 -53.23 -10.84
CA VAL A 676 -21.57 -52.31 -10.49
C VAL A 676 -22.50 -52.92 -9.43
N THR A 677 -22.78 -54.22 -9.51
CA THR A 677 -23.58 -54.91 -8.48
C THR A 677 -22.85 -55.00 -7.14
N GLU A 678 -21.54 -55.23 -7.16
CA GLU A 678 -20.71 -55.28 -5.93
C GLU A 678 -20.52 -53.92 -5.26
N ALA A 679 -20.57 -52.83 -6.03
CA ALA A 679 -20.53 -51.47 -5.50
C ALA A 679 -21.83 -51.10 -4.79
N HIS A 680 -22.98 -51.60 -5.28
CA HIS A 680 -24.27 -51.32 -4.67
C HIS A 680 -24.43 -52.03 -3.31
N GLU A 681 -24.01 -53.30 -3.18
CA GLU A 681 -24.03 -54.01 -1.90
C GLU A 681 -23.10 -53.38 -0.86
N ARG A 682 -21.91 -52.92 -1.27
CA ARG A 682 -20.97 -52.23 -0.35
C ARG A 682 -21.55 -50.93 0.20
N ASN A 683 -22.36 -50.21 -0.58
CA ASN A 683 -23.00 -48.97 -0.12
C ASN A 683 -24.10 -49.23 0.92
N GLU A 684 -24.89 -50.30 0.76
CA GLU A 684 -25.90 -50.69 1.74
C GLU A 684 -25.27 -51.12 3.08
N ASP A 685 -24.17 -51.87 3.03
CA ASP A 685 -23.42 -52.27 4.23
C ASP A 685 -22.79 -51.06 4.96
N LEU A 686 -22.36 -50.03 4.24
CA LEU A 686 -21.83 -48.80 4.82
C LEU A 686 -22.91 -47.97 5.51
N LEU A 687 -24.12 -47.91 4.94
CA LEU A 687 -25.27 -47.25 5.56
C LEU A 687 -25.62 -47.89 6.91
N LYS A 688 -25.71 -49.22 6.94
CA LYS A 688 -26.01 -49.97 8.17
C LYS A 688 -24.94 -49.79 9.26
N ARG A 689 -23.66 -49.71 8.85
CA ARG A 689 -22.53 -49.47 9.76
C ARG A 689 -22.56 -48.07 10.38
N ASN A 690 -23.01 -47.07 9.63
CA ASN A 690 -23.19 -45.71 10.15
C ASN A 690 -24.31 -45.64 11.18
N GLU A 691 -25.41 -46.36 10.96
CA GLU A 691 -26.54 -46.43 11.89
C GLU A 691 -26.13 -47.10 13.22
N ASP A 692 -25.34 -48.17 13.17
CA ASP A 692 -24.78 -48.83 14.35
C ASP A 692 -23.74 -47.98 15.12
N LEU A 693 -23.03 -47.09 14.43
CA LEU A 693 -22.09 -46.14 15.05
C LEU A 693 -22.82 -45.01 15.77
N LEU A 694 -23.91 -44.50 15.20
CA LEU A 694 -24.77 -43.51 15.87
C LEU A 694 -25.30 -44.07 17.20
N LYS A 695 -25.81 -45.30 17.18
CA LYS A 695 -26.33 -45.97 18.37
C LYS A 695 -25.27 -46.17 19.46
N ARG A 696 -24.02 -46.44 19.08
CA ARG A 696 -22.88 -46.53 20.02
C ARG A 696 -22.50 -45.17 20.62
N ASN A 697 -22.62 -44.09 19.85
CA ASN A 697 -22.37 -42.75 20.37
C ASN A 697 -23.39 -42.37 21.44
N ASP A 698 -24.66 -42.68 21.23
CA ASP A 698 -25.72 -42.42 22.22
C ASP A 698 -25.45 -43.18 23.54
N ASP A 699 -25.00 -44.44 23.46
CA ASP A 699 -24.61 -45.23 24.64
C ASP A 699 -23.37 -44.68 25.37
N LEU A 700 -22.43 -44.08 24.63
CA LEU A 700 -21.23 -43.45 25.21
C LEU A 700 -21.57 -42.14 25.92
N ILE A 701 -22.46 -41.33 25.34
CA ILE A 701 -22.97 -40.09 25.97
C ILE A 701 -23.61 -40.43 27.32
N LYS A 702 -24.46 -41.45 27.37
CA LYS A 702 -25.09 -41.91 28.61
C LYS A 702 -24.08 -42.36 29.68
N LYS A 703 -22.98 -43.01 29.29
CA LYS A 703 -21.91 -43.40 30.22
C LYS A 703 -21.10 -42.20 30.74
N ILE A 704 -20.93 -41.16 29.93
CA ILE A 704 -20.28 -39.92 30.36
C ILE A 704 -21.15 -39.21 31.40
N GLU A 705 -22.46 -39.14 31.17
CA GLU A 705 -23.40 -38.57 32.15
C GLU A 705 -23.38 -39.32 33.48
N ASP A 706 -23.37 -40.65 33.46
CA ASP A 706 -23.29 -41.46 34.68
C ASP A 706 -21.93 -41.35 35.39
N SER A 707 -20.83 -41.20 34.63
CA SER A 707 -19.50 -40.94 35.21
C SER A 707 -19.43 -39.56 35.87
N SER A 708 -20.12 -38.56 35.31
CA SER A 708 -20.22 -37.23 35.88
C SER A 708 -20.93 -37.22 37.24
N LYS A 709 -21.92 -38.11 37.44
CA LYS A 709 -22.59 -38.30 38.75
C LYS A 709 -21.67 -38.93 39.80
N ILE A 710 -20.69 -39.75 39.38
CA ILE A 710 -19.71 -40.34 40.30
C ILE A 710 -18.68 -39.30 40.72
N VAL A 711 -18.28 -38.41 39.80
CA VAL A 711 -17.36 -37.30 40.10
C VAL A 711 -17.95 -36.36 41.14
N THR A 712 -19.23 -35.98 41.02
CA THR A 712 -19.89 -35.14 42.02
C THR A 712 -19.99 -35.82 43.39
N GLN A 713 -20.28 -37.12 43.44
CA GLN A 713 -20.27 -37.88 44.70
C GLN A 713 -18.88 -37.94 45.36
N LEU A 714 -17.80 -38.03 44.56
CA LEU A 714 -16.43 -38.00 45.07
C LEU A 714 -16.03 -36.61 45.57
N GLN A 715 -16.50 -35.54 44.91
CA GLN A 715 -16.32 -34.16 45.37
C GLN A 715 -17.01 -33.91 46.71
N GLU A 716 -18.24 -34.38 46.91
CA GLU A 716 -18.94 -34.30 48.19
C GLU A 716 -18.27 -35.14 49.30
N ALA A 717 -17.64 -36.26 48.95
CA ALA A 717 -16.90 -37.09 49.90
C ALA A 717 -15.60 -36.40 50.35
N LEU A 718 -14.89 -35.73 49.42
CA LEU A 718 -13.72 -34.92 49.72
C LEU A 718 -14.06 -33.75 50.65
N GLN A 719 -15.14 -33.01 50.36
CA GLN A 719 -15.57 -31.88 51.21
C GLN A 719 -15.96 -32.33 52.62
N ARG A 720 -16.57 -33.52 52.77
CA ARG A 720 -16.83 -34.12 54.10
C ARG A 720 -15.57 -34.54 54.83
N LEU A 721 -14.55 -35.04 54.12
CA LEU A 721 -13.27 -35.41 54.73
C LEU A 721 -12.47 -34.19 55.16
N GLU A 722 -12.53 -33.12 54.37
CA GLU A 722 -11.90 -31.84 54.67
C GLU A 722 -12.52 -31.19 55.93
N GLY A 723 -13.85 -31.22 56.05
CA GLY A 723 -14.53 -30.81 57.30
C GLY A 723 -14.18 -31.67 58.52
N LYS A 724 -13.97 -32.98 58.34
CA LYS A 724 -13.51 -33.88 59.42
C LYS A 724 -12.06 -33.60 59.83
N ALA A 725 -11.18 -33.27 58.87
CA ALA A 725 -9.81 -32.90 59.15
C ALA A 725 -9.74 -31.58 59.93
N SER A 726 -10.54 -30.58 59.55
CA SER A 726 -10.66 -29.32 60.31
C SER A 726 -11.12 -29.53 61.75
N ASN A 727 -12.08 -30.43 61.99
CA ASN A 727 -12.52 -30.74 63.36
C ASN A 727 -11.44 -31.45 64.18
N LEU A 728 -10.67 -32.35 63.57
CA LEU A 728 -9.56 -33.04 64.24
C LEU A 728 -8.39 -32.08 64.54
N GLU A 729 -8.16 -31.07 63.71
CA GLU A 729 -7.19 -30.00 63.95
C GLU A 729 -7.55 -29.20 65.21
N VAL A 730 -8.84 -28.84 65.35
CA VAL A 730 -9.37 -28.15 66.53
C VAL A 730 -9.27 -29.02 67.78
N GLU A 731 -9.59 -30.31 67.69
CA GLU A 731 -9.46 -31.26 68.81
C GLU A 731 -7.99 -31.44 69.25
N ASN A 732 -7.04 -31.44 68.31
CA ASN A 732 -5.61 -31.47 68.59
C ASN A 732 -5.13 -30.19 69.30
N GLN A 733 -5.67 -29.04 68.92
CA GLN A 733 -5.38 -27.75 69.55
C GLN A 733 -5.90 -27.69 70.98
N VAL A 734 -7.07 -28.26 71.25
CA VAL A 734 -7.65 -28.41 72.61
C VAL A 734 -6.83 -29.38 73.46
N LEU A 735 -6.39 -30.52 72.90
CA LEU A 735 -5.55 -31.49 73.61
C LEU A 735 -4.17 -30.91 73.97
N ARG A 736 -3.60 -30.05 73.13
CA ARG A 736 -2.35 -29.33 73.44
C ARG A 736 -2.52 -28.28 74.55
N GLN A 737 -3.68 -27.64 74.67
CA GLN A 737 -4.01 -26.75 75.80
C GLN A 737 -4.23 -27.53 77.10
N HIS A 738 -4.72 -28.77 77.03
CA HIS A 738 -4.92 -29.63 78.21
C HIS A 738 -3.62 -30.22 78.78
N ALA A 739 -2.57 -30.36 77.96
CA ALA A 739 -1.27 -30.94 78.34
C ALA A 739 -0.36 -29.98 79.14
N THR A 740 -0.64 -28.68 79.18
CA THR A 740 0.16 -27.69 79.93
C THR A 740 -0.22 -27.54 81.41
N SER A 741 -1.22 -28.28 81.90
CA SER A 741 -1.87 -27.98 83.20
C SER A 741 -1.69 -29.04 84.29
N THR A 742 -0.84 -30.07 84.17
CA THR A 742 -0.73 -31.10 85.24
C THR A 742 0.64 -31.79 85.34
N PRO A 743 1.23 -31.97 86.54
CA PRO A 743 2.49 -32.67 86.76
C PRO A 743 2.31 -34.18 87.09
N PRO A 744 3.35 -35.03 86.95
CA PRO A 744 3.18 -36.49 86.84
C PRO A 744 3.40 -37.25 88.16
N SER A 745 2.67 -38.36 88.35
CA SER A 745 2.99 -39.39 89.34
C SER A 745 2.70 -40.81 88.85
N THR A 746 3.77 -41.60 88.84
CA THR A 746 3.94 -43.03 89.13
C THR A 746 2.97 -44.12 88.59
N ALA A 747 3.57 -44.93 87.69
CA ALA A 747 3.78 -46.39 87.82
C ALA A 747 2.66 -47.43 87.54
N LYS A 748 3.14 -48.49 86.86
CA LYS A 748 2.74 -49.93 86.87
C LYS A 748 1.93 -50.47 85.68
N SER A 749 2.62 -51.35 84.93
CA SER A 749 2.17 -52.52 84.15
C SER A 749 1.19 -53.42 84.96
N PRO A 750 0.47 -54.44 84.40
CA PRO A 750 0.89 -55.38 83.35
C PRO A 750 -0.22 -55.95 82.40
N ALA A 751 0.21 -56.93 81.59
CA ALA A 751 -0.48 -57.68 80.54
C ALA A 751 -1.42 -58.83 80.99
N SER A 752 -2.24 -59.36 80.07
CA SER A 752 -2.63 -60.79 79.88
C SER A 752 -3.53 -60.93 78.62
N ARG A 753 -3.20 -61.61 77.51
CA ARG A 753 -3.03 -63.06 77.19
C ARG A 753 -4.32 -63.91 77.19
N SER A 754 -4.71 -64.47 76.03
CA SER A 754 -5.03 -65.92 75.78
C SER A 754 -5.69 -66.14 74.39
N LYS A 755 -5.08 -66.94 73.47
CA LYS A 755 -5.18 -68.42 73.17
C LYS A 755 -6.26 -68.77 72.12
N ILE A 756 -5.91 -69.11 70.86
CA ILE A 756 -5.50 -70.41 70.23
C ILE A 756 -6.67 -71.30 69.70
N SER A 757 -6.63 -71.62 68.39
CA SER A 757 -6.61 -72.96 67.72
C SER A 757 -6.74 -72.74 66.19
N ARG A 758 -5.85 -73.11 65.25
CA ARG A 758 -5.12 -74.34 64.82
C ARG A 758 -5.98 -75.39 64.10
N ILE A 759 -5.93 -75.43 62.75
CA ILE A 759 -5.61 -76.58 61.84
C ILE A 759 -5.09 -75.94 60.51
N HIS A 760 -3.81 -75.96 60.13
CA HIS A 760 -2.88 -76.98 59.60
C HIS A 760 -2.90 -77.27 58.08
N ARG A 761 -1.71 -77.09 57.49
CA ARG A 761 -1.15 -77.48 56.16
C ARG A 761 -1.43 -76.50 54.99
N SER A 762 -0.59 -75.49 54.70
CA SER A 762 0.82 -75.47 54.20
C SER A 762 0.97 -76.09 52.80
N PRO A 763 1.89 -75.61 51.89
CA PRO A 763 2.85 -74.47 51.94
C PRO A 763 2.66 -73.51 50.73
N GLU A 764 2.92 -72.20 50.72
CA GLU A 764 3.88 -71.29 51.38
C GLU A 764 5.35 -71.41 50.92
N ASN A 765 5.92 -70.23 50.64
CA ASN A 765 7.34 -69.86 50.55
C ASN A 765 8.05 -70.04 49.21
N GLY A 766 8.79 -69.04 48.71
CA GLY A 766 9.16 -67.74 49.31
C GLY A 766 10.11 -67.03 48.34
N HIS A 767 9.95 -65.71 48.13
CA HIS A 767 10.49 -64.58 48.92
C HIS A 767 11.96 -64.28 48.58
N ILE A 768 12.31 -63.03 48.23
CA ILE A 768 12.84 -61.96 49.11
C ILE A 768 13.06 -60.73 48.19
N LEU A 769 12.84 -59.43 48.53
CA LEU A 769 12.46 -58.69 49.74
C LEU A 769 12.00 -57.25 49.39
N ASN A 770 11.14 -56.73 50.28
CA ASN A 770 11.01 -55.37 50.84
C ASN A 770 10.70 -54.12 50.02
N GLY A 771 9.77 -53.33 50.59
CA GLY A 771 9.56 -51.91 50.34
C GLY A 771 9.83 -51.05 51.57
N ASP A 772 9.63 -49.73 51.43
CA ASP A 772 8.93 -48.83 52.37
C ASP A 772 8.81 -47.42 51.76
N ILE A 773 7.74 -46.69 52.10
CA ILE A 773 7.40 -45.34 51.59
C ILE A 773 7.43 -44.29 52.72
N ARG A 774 8.38 -43.34 52.57
CA ARG A 774 8.36 -41.85 52.71
C ARG A 774 7.82 -41.12 53.97
N GLN A 775 8.64 -40.17 54.47
CA GLN A 775 8.33 -38.83 55.08
C GLN A 775 9.67 -38.07 55.31
N THR A 776 9.96 -36.88 54.72
CA THR A 776 9.86 -35.47 55.26
C THR A 776 10.56 -35.26 56.63
N GLU A 777 11.36 -34.22 56.95
CA GLU A 777 11.31 -32.77 56.66
C GLU A 777 12.56 -31.98 57.19
N MET A 778 12.68 -30.74 56.69
CA MET A 778 13.53 -29.51 56.90
C MET A 778 14.39 -29.17 58.16
N LYS A 779 15.55 -28.49 57.89
CA LYS A 779 16.24 -27.25 58.46
C LYS A 779 16.19 -26.94 60.00
N PRO A 780 17.20 -26.31 60.67
CA PRO A 780 17.82 -24.99 60.33
C PRO A 780 19.30 -24.73 60.77
N SER A 781 19.77 -23.50 60.52
CA SER A 781 21.13 -22.93 60.71
C SER A 781 21.43 -22.36 62.11
N THR A 782 22.72 -22.27 62.50
CA THR A 782 23.37 -21.18 63.31
C THR A 782 24.90 -21.44 63.39
N GLY A 783 25.79 -20.59 62.85
CA GLY A 783 26.57 -19.52 63.54
C GLY A 783 27.67 -20.07 64.48
N THR A 784 28.98 -19.76 64.44
CA THR A 784 29.62 -18.42 64.38
C THR A 784 31.17 -18.54 64.35
N SER A 785 31.81 -17.75 63.47
CA SER A 785 33.06 -16.93 63.57
C SER A 785 34.50 -17.48 63.73
N ALA A 786 35.35 -16.79 62.95
CA ALA A 786 36.76 -16.36 63.11
C ALA A 786 37.88 -17.35 62.69
N ALA A 787 38.98 -16.96 62.03
CA ALA A 787 39.44 -15.78 61.29
C ALA A 787 40.87 -16.10 60.74
N ILE A 788 41.39 -15.23 59.84
CA ILE A 788 42.82 -14.90 59.58
C ILE A 788 43.51 -15.50 58.32
N THR A 789 43.66 -14.64 57.30
CA THR A 789 44.77 -14.40 56.30
C THR A 789 45.41 -15.58 55.53
N SER A 790 46.08 -15.45 54.38
CA SER A 790 46.26 -14.47 53.29
C SER A 790 47.25 -15.14 52.31
N VAL A 791 47.04 -14.99 51.00
CA VAL A 791 48.01 -14.80 49.90
C VAL A 791 49.46 -15.34 50.07
N ALA A 792 49.90 -16.23 49.16
CA ALA A 792 51.27 -16.24 48.58
C ALA A 792 51.46 -17.26 47.41
N ASN A 793 51.78 -16.72 46.24
CA ASN A 793 52.75 -17.13 45.18
C ASN A 793 53.25 -18.59 45.04
N VAL A 794 53.06 -19.19 43.84
CA VAL A 794 54.02 -19.43 42.71
C VAL A 794 55.51 -19.69 43.07
N PRO A 795 56.36 -20.40 42.26
CA PRO A 795 56.27 -21.58 41.36
C PRO A 795 57.37 -22.65 41.67
N ASP A 796 57.53 -23.69 40.84
CA ASP A 796 58.76 -23.93 40.03
C ASP A 796 59.08 -25.42 39.75
N LEU A 797 59.69 -25.60 38.58
CA LEU A 797 60.19 -26.76 37.85
C LEU A 797 61.09 -27.72 38.64
N GLY A 798 61.15 -28.96 38.15
CA GLY A 798 62.36 -29.78 38.27
C GLY A 798 62.22 -31.22 37.79
N ASP A 799 63.12 -31.57 36.86
CA ASP A 799 63.62 -32.91 36.51
C ASP A 799 62.89 -33.68 35.38
N GLN A 800 63.34 -33.60 34.13
CA GLN A 800 64.58 -34.13 33.48
C GLN A 800 64.52 -35.60 33.05
N LYS A 801 64.99 -35.80 31.80
CA LYS A 801 65.43 -37.00 31.06
C LYS A 801 64.35 -37.73 30.26
N GLU A 802 64.22 -37.45 28.95
CA GLU A 802 65.08 -37.93 27.84
C GLU A 802 65.42 -39.44 27.93
N PHE A 803 64.88 -40.25 27.02
CA PHE A 803 65.60 -40.70 25.82
C PHE A 803 64.68 -41.45 24.84
N GLU A 804 64.69 -40.93 23.61
CA GLU A 804 64.56 -41.49 22.24
C GLU A 804 63.96 -42.90 22.03
N HIS A 805 62.89 -43.03 21.26
CA HIS A 805 62.81 -43.14 19.78
C HIS A 805 63.43 -44.41 19.17
N GLY A 806 62.60 -45.17 18.45
CA GLY A 806 63.03 -46.31 17.65
C GLY A 806 61.87 -46.91 16.86
N GLU A 807 61.65 -46.37 15.66
CA GLU A 807 60.76 -46.90 14.61
C GLU A 807 61.05 -48.37 14.24
N LYS A 808 60.01 -49.15 13.92
CA LYS A 808 59.91 -49.85 12.61
C LYS A 808 58.59 -50.57 12.37
N LEU A 809 57.95 -50.13 11.28
CA LEU A 809 57.17 -50.82 10.26
C LEU A 809 56.57 -52.24 10.49
N GLN A 810 55.32 -52.31 10.01
CA GLN A 810 54.64 -53.43 9.32
C GLN A 810 54.10 -54.60 10.16
N ARG A 811 52.77 -54.65 10.28
CA ARG A 811 51.94 -55.69 9.66
C ARG A 811 50.45 -55.38 9.78
N ILE A 812 49.79 -55.25 8.64
CA ILE A 812 48.37 -55.59 8.49
C ILE A 812 48.27 -57.13 8.61
N PRO A 813 47.27 -57.66 9.33
CA PRO A 813 46.18 -58.33 8.63
C PRO A 813 44.80 -57.87 9.10
N LYS A 814 43.91 -57.82 8.11
CA LYS A 814 42.47 -57.55 8.14
C LYS A 814 41.70 -58.41 9.15
N GLN A 815 40.44 -57.98 9.36
CA GLN A 815 39.27 -58.72 9.89
C GLN A 815 39.17 -58.75 11.44
N LYS A 816 38.12 -58.26 12.10
CA LYS A 816 36.68 -58.24 11.77
C LYS A 816 36.01 -56.98 12.34
N TYR A 817 35.09 -56.45 11.55
CA TYR A 817 33.97 -55.63 12.00
C TYR A 817 33.27 -56.28 13.19
N GLN A 818 33.06 -55.50 14.25
CA GLN A 818 32.00 -55.74 15.22
C GLN A 818 31.35 -54.37 15.50
N PRO A 819 30.05 -54.19 15.20
CA PRO A 819 29.42 -52.87 15.18
C PRO A 819 29.09 -52.38 16.59
N SER A 820 29.62 -51.21 16.96
CA SER A 820 29.23 -50.44 18.14
C SER A 820 27.90 -49.73 17.89
N HIS A 821 26.78 -50.46 17.92
CA HIS A 821 25.49 -49.95 17.45
C HIS A 821 24.74 -48.98 18.41
N ASN A 822 25.30 -48.61 19.56
CA ASN A 822 24.60 -47.79 20.58
C ASN A 822 25.15 -46.37 20.81
N GLN A 823 26.26 -45.94 20.18
CA GLN A 823 26.81 -44.58 20.36
C GLN A 823 26.49 -43.62 19.20
N GLN A 824 26.27 -44.14 18.00
CA GLN A 824 26.03 -43.36 16.79
C GLN A 824 24.77 -42.45 16.83
N PRO A 825 23.60 -42.88 17.39
CA PRO A 825 22.40 -42.04 17.37
C PRO A 825 22.48 -40.76 18.19
N GLN A 826 23.34 -40.72 19.22
CA GLN A 826 23.48 -39.56 20.11
C GLN A 826 24.42 -38.50 19.51
N ASP A 827 25.48 -38.93 18.83
CA ASP A 827 26.39 -38.04 18.09
C ASP A 827 25.67 -37.40 16.88
N ASP A 828 24.87 -38.17 16.14
CA ASP A 828 24.09 -37.66 14.99
C ASP A 828 23.06 -36.60 15.40
N GLN A 829 22.47 -36.73 16.61
CA GLN A 829 21.54 -35.74 17.18
C GLN A 829 22.25 -34.43 17.57
N GLN A 830 23.45 -34.52 18.14
CA GLN A 830 24.27 -33.36 18.49
C GLN A 830 24.70 -32.58 17.24
N TRP A 831 25.01 -33.30 16.14
CA TRP A 831 25.31 -32.69 14.85
C TRP A 831 24.10 -31.98 14.25
N LEU A 832 22.90 -32.59 14.28
CA LEU A 832 21.68 -31.93 13.82
C LEU A 832 21.41 -30.62 14.56
N VAL A 833 21.51 -30.61 15.90
CA VAL A 833 21.35 -29.40 16.71
C VAL A 833 22.35 -28.31 16.29
N THR A 834 23.60 -28.69 16.02
CA THR A 834 24.63 -27.74 15.55
C THR A 834 24.28 -27.16 14.16
N CYS A 835 23.74 -27.98 13.25
CA CYS A 835 23.32 -27.53 11.92
C CYS A 835 22.08 -26.62 11.97
N ILE A 836 21.12 -26.91 12.86
CA ILE A 836 19.90 -26.09 13.05
C ILE A 836 20.27 -24.68 13.52
N SER A 837 21.34 -24.52 14.31
CA SER A 837 21.82 -23.20 14.72
C SER A 837 22.44 -22.36 13.59
N GLN A 838 22.57 -22.90 12.38
CA GLN A 838 23.14 -22.22 11.21
C GLN A 838 22.07 -21.93 10.15
N TYR A 839 22.33 -20.94 9.29
CA TYR A 839 21.49 -20.67 8.13
C TYR A 839 21.79 -21.68 7.01
N LEU A 840 20.86 -22.60 6.75
CA LEU A 840 21.01 -23.67 5.75
C LEU A 840 20.43 -23.32 4.37
N GLY A 841 19.72 -22.19 4.26
CA GLY A 841 19.17 -21.69 3.00
C GLY A 841 18.04 -22.54 2.40
N PHE A 842 17.88 -22.43 1.08
CA PHE A 842 16.80 -23.03 0.31
C PHE A 842 17.34 -23.80 -0.91
N SER A 843 16.73 -24.95 -1.21
CA SER A 843 16.92 -25.65 -2.50
C SER A 843 15.74 -25.29 -3.41
N GLY A 844 15.98 -24.37 -4.35
CA GLY A 844 14.88 -23.71 -5.06
C GLY A 844 13.98 -22.97 -4.07
N SER A 845 12.69 -23.29 -4.02
CA SER A 845 11.74 -22.73 -3.04
C SER A 845 11.57 -23.59 -1.77
N LYS A 846 12.38 -24.65 -1.58
CA LYS A 846 12.22 -25.61 -0.49
C LYS A 846 13.16 -25.29 0.68
N PRO A 847 12.67 -25.11 1.92
CA PRO A 847 13.53 -24.80 3.07
C PRO A 847 14.36 -26.03 3.50
N VAL A 848 15.69 -25.94 3.42
CA VAL A 848 16.59 -27.08 3.64
C VAL A 848 16.54 -27.58 5.09
N ALA A 849 16.47 -26.67 6.08
CA ALA A 849 16.43 -27.06 7.48
C ALA A 849 15.14 -27.83 7.83
N ALA A 850 13.98 -27.42 7.32
CA ALA A 850 12.73 -28.13 7.52
C ALA A 850 12.76 -29.56 6.95
N LEU A 851 13.29 -29.71 5.74
CA LEU A 851 13.45 -31.01 5.09
C LEU A 851 14.42 -31.90 5.89
N LEU A 852 15.56 -31.35 6.30
CA LEU A 852 16.59 -32.06 7.07
C LEU A 852 16.04 -32.57 8.40
N ILE A 853 15.39 -31.68 9.17
CA ILE A 853 14.77 -32.02 10.45
C ILE A 853 13.74 -33.14 10.25
N TYR A 854 12.86 -32.99 9.27
CA TYR A 854 11.81 -33.97 9.00
C TYR A 854 12.39 -35.35 8.65
N GLN A 855 13.39 -35.41 7.77
CA GLN A 855 14.03 -36.66 7.37
C GLN A 855 14.80 -37.33 8.51
N CYS A 856 15.53 -36.56 9.34
CA CYS A 856 16.21 -37.09 10.52
C CYS A 856 15.21 -37.69 11.52
N LEU A 857 14.10 -37.01 11.78
CA LEU A 857 13.05 -37.50 12.69
C LEU A 857 12.37 -38.77 12.17
N LEU A 858 12.18 -38.86 10.84
CA LEU A 858 11.65 -40.04 10.16
C LEU A 858 12.63 -41.23 10.26
N HIS A 859 13.90 -41.01 9.96
CA HIS A 859 14.96 -42.01 10.02
C HIS A 859 15.13 -42.58 11.44
N TRP A 860 15.11 -41.72 12.46
CA TRP A 860 15.18 -42.14 13.87
C TRP A 860 13.87 -42.71 14.42
N LYS A 861 12.80 -42.78 13.60
CA LYS A 861 11.44 -43.19 14.02
C LYS A 861 10.93 -42.43 15.25
N SER A 862 11.34 -41.16 15.36
CA SER A 862 11.07 -40.33 16.55
C SER A 862 9.57 -40.06 16.74
N PHE A 863 8.79 -40.08 15.66
CA PHE A 863 7.34 -39.87 15.71
C PHE A 863 6.58 -41.01 16.40
N GLU A 864 7.11 -42.23 16.38
CA GLU A 864 6.49 -43.43 16.96
C GLU A 864 6.98 -43.70 18.39
N ALA A 865 7.96 -42.93 18.88
CA ALA A 865 8.58 -43.14 20.18
C ALA A 865 7.66 -42.69 21.34
N MET A 866 7.53 -43.55 22.37
CA MET A 866 6.76 -43.19 23.59
C MET A 866 7.48 -42.16 24.48
N LYS A 867 8.80 -42.06 24.37
CA LYS A 867 9.65 -41.08 25.06
C LYS A 867 10.84 -40.74 24.15
N THR A 868 11.09 -39.46 23.93
CA THR A 868 12.24 -38.95 23.19
C THR A 868 12.55 -37.53 23.66
N GLY A 869 13.84 -37.19 23.83
CA GLY A 869 14.28 -35.82 24.14
C GLY A 869 14.67 -35.01 22.89
N VAL A 870 14.61 -35.64 21.70
CA VAL A 870 15.06 -35.04 20.44
C VAL A 870 14.21 -33.83 20.05
N PHE A 871 12.90 -33.90 20.28
CA PHE A 871 11.98 -32.78 20.03
C PHE A 871 12.34 -31.56 20.88
N ASP A 872 12.63 -31.75 22.17
CA ASP A 872 13.03 -30.68 23.08
C ASP A 872 14.37 -30.06 22.66
N SER A 873 15.33 -30.88 22.24
CA SER A 873 16.64 -30.39 21.75
C SER A 873 16.52 -29.58 20.46
N ILE A 874 15.70 -30.03 19.50
CA ILE A 874 15.43 -29.30 18.26
C ILE A 874 14.71 -27.98 18.57
N LEU A 875 13.67 -28.02 19.41
CA LEU A 875 12.90 -26.84 19.76
C LEU A 875 13.76 -25.81 20.50
N HIS A 876 14.65 -26.26 21.39
CA HIS A 876 15.61 -25.38 22.06
C HIS A 876 16.57 -24.72 21.06
N ALA A 877 17.13 -25.50 20.12
CA ALA A 877 18.04 -24.99 19.10
C ALA A 877 17.38 -23.95 18.18
N ILE A 878 16.13 -24.20 17.76
CA ILE A 878 15.35 -23.25 16.96
C ILE A 878 15.07 -21.97 17.77
N ASN A 879 14.60 -22.10 19.02
CA ASN A 879 14.33 -20.93 19.86
C ASN A 879 15.58 -20.08 20.08
N SER A 880 16.73 -20.71 20.36
CA SER A 880 18.01 -20.00 20.45
C SER A 880 18.37 -19.30 19.14
N ALA A 881 18.17 -19.95 17.99
CA ALA A 881 18.41 -19.33 16.69
C ALA A 881 17.47 -18.16 16.38
N THR A 882 16.22 -18.20 16.84
CA THR A 882 15.25 -17.10 16.67
C THR A 882 15.48 -15.93 17.64
N GLU A 883 15.98 -16.18 18.85
CA GLU A 883 16.15 -15.15 19.90
C GLU A 883 17.49 -14.39 19.83
N VAL A 884 18.55 -15.02 19.31
CA VAL A 884 19.92 -14.46 19.34
C VAL A 884 20.12 -13.29 18.37
N GLN A 885 19.35 -13.20 17.29
CA GLN A 885 19.61 -12.20 16.24
C GLN A 885 18.50 -11.16 16.05
N ASN A 886 17.23 -11.44 16.39
CA ASN A 886 16.07 -10.55 16.09
C ASN A 886 16.12 -9.87 14.70
N ASP A 887 16.81 -10.50 13.76
CA ASP A 887 17.00 -10.00 12.41
C ASP A 887 15.83 -10.48 11.55
N MET A 888 15.23 -9.56 10.79
CA MET A 888 14.04 -9.82 10.00
C MET A 888 14.26 -10.95 8.99
N ARG A 889 15.45 -11.05 8.40
CA ARG A 889 15.79 -12.13 7.46
C ARG A 889 15.83 -13.49 8.16
N THR A 890 16.40 -13.55 9.36
CA THR A 890 16.43 -14.76 10.20
C THR A 890 15.03 -15.18 10.65
N LEU A 891 14.18 -14.24 11.05
CA LEU A 891 12.78 -14.51 11.41
C LEU A 891 11.97 -15.02 10.20
N ALA A 892 12.11 -14.41 9.03
CA ALA A 892 11.45 -14.84 7.80
C ALA A 892 11.89 -16.25 7.38
N TYR A 893 13.20 -16.54 7.45
CA TYR A 893 13.74 -17.88 7.22
C TYR A 893 13.12 -18.92 8.15
N TRP A 894 13.07 -18.64 9.46
CA TRP A 894 12.47 -19.56 10.42
C TRP A 894 10.97 -19.72 10.22
N LEU A 895 10.24 -18.67 9.87
CA LEU A 895 8.81 -18.74 9.58
C LEU A 895 8.52 -19.71 8.42
N SER A 896 9.32 -19.68 7.35
CA SER A 896 9.23 -20.63 6.24
C SER A 896 9.54 -22.06 6.64
N ASN A 897 10.61 -22.26 7.41
CA ASN A 897 11.02 -23.59 7.88
C ASN A 897 9.98 -24.21 8.82
N LEU A 898 9.49 -23.44 9.78
CA LEU A 898 8.49 -23.88 10.75
C LEU A 898 7.16 -24.21 10.07
N SER A 899 6.70 -23.35 9.16
CA SER A 899 5.47 -23.60 8.39
C SER A 899 5.57 -24.89 7.57
N THR A 900 6.68 -25.08 6.87
CA THR A 900 6.92 -26.28 6.05
C THR A 900 7.02 -27.54 6.89
N LEU A 901 7.79 -27.51 7.98
CA LEU A 901 7.94 -28.63 8.90
C LEU A 901 6.59 -29.03 9.50
N THR A 902 5.81 -28.05 9.97
CA THR A 902 4.49 -28.31 10.58
C THR A 902 3.51 -28.91 9.58
N VAL A 903 3.51 -28.44 8.32
CA VAL A 903 2.70 -29.03 7.25
C VAL A 903 3.13 -30.46 6.92
N PHE A 904 4.43 -30.76 6.92
CA PHE A 904 4.89 -32.16 6.78
C PHE A 904 4.43 -33.03 7.93
N LEU A 905 4.52 -32.58 9.18
CA LEU A 905 4.00 -33.33 10.32
C LEU A 905 2.48 -33.56 10.21
N GLN A 906 1.72 -32.52 9.85
CA GLN A 906 0.27 -32.59 9.62
C GLN A 906 -0.09 -33.63 8.54
N ARG A 907 0.63 -33.64 7.41
CA ARG A 907 0.39 -34.57 6.29
C ARG A 907 0.87 -36.00 6.58
N SER A 908 1.84 -36.17 7.48
CA SER A 908 2.46 -37.48 7.80
C SER A 908 1.76 -38.22 8.93
N PHE A 909 1.16 -37.51 9.88
CA PHE A 909 0.47 -38.15 11.00
C PHE A 909 -0.85 -38.77 10.53
N LYS A 910 -1.00 -40.08 10.74
CA LYS A 910 -2.28 -40.76 10.52
C LYS A 910 -3.36 -40.09 11.36
N THR A 911 -4.43 -39.63 10.74
CA THR A 911 -5.66 -39.29 11.45
C THR A 911 -6.24 -40.59 12.02
N THR A 912 -5.88 -40.92 13.25
CA THR A 912 -6.50 -42.01 13.99
C THR A 912 -7.97 -41.67 14.15
N ARG A 913 -8.82 -42.21 13.26
CA ARG A 913 -10.21 -42.45 13.59
C ARG A 913 -10.18 -43.37 14.80
N THR A 914 -10.52 -42.84 15.97
CA THR A 914 -10.60 -43.54 17.24
C THR A 914 -11.68 -44.63 17.17
N THR A 915 -11.34 -45.80 16.63
CA THR A 915 -12.03 -47.05 16.97
C THR A 915 -11.45 -47.56 18.28
N ILE A 916 -12.07 -47.15 19.38
CA ILE A 916 -11.85 -47.69 20.72
C ILE A 916 -12.10 -49.21 20.67
N SER A 917 -11.04 -50.00 20.80
CA SER A 917 -11.13 -51.43 21.12
C SER A 917 -10.67 -51.62 22.56
N THR A 918 -11.62 -51.89 23.45
CA THR A 918 -11.43 -52.23 24.86
C THR A 918 -10.75 -53.60 25.04
N PRO A 919 -9.92 -53.79 26.09
CA PRO A 919 -9.35 -55.10 26.43
C PRO A 919 -10.27 -55.88 27.37
N GLN A 920 -10.64 -57.13 27.04
CA GLN A 920 -11.09 -58.06 28.08
C GLN A 920 -10.82 -59.55 27.79
N ARG A 921 -10.28 -60.19 28.82
CA ARG A 921 -9.88 -61.60 28.97
C ARG A 921 -11.07 -62.57 28.99
N ARG A 922 -10.80 -63.77 28.43
CA ARG A 922 -11.15 -65.15 28.89
C ARG A 922 -12.62 -65.60 28.72
N ARG A 923 -12.94 -66.80 28.20
CA ARG A 923 -12.34 -68.13 28.49
C ARG A 923 -12.93 -69.25 27.58
N PHE A 924 -12.09 -70.22 27.22
CA PHE A 924 -12.28 -71.66 26.86
C PHE A 924 -13.24 -72.02 25.70
N SER A 925 -12.95 -72.92 24.75
CA SER A 925 -12.24 -74.22 24.71
C SER A 925 -12.31 -74.73 23.26
N SER A 926 -11.59 -75.73 22.72
CA SER A 926 -10.36 -76.48 22.97
C SER A 926 -10.19 -77.43 21.76
N GLU A 927 -8.94 -77.82 21.48
CA GLU A 927 -8.49 -79.03 20.75
C GLU A 927 -8.35 -79.10 19.22
N ARG A 928 -7.06 -79.20 18.83
CA ARG A 928 -6.38 -80.20 17.96
C ARG A 928 -6.73 -80.28 16.47
N MET A 929 -5.87 -80.71 15.53
CA MET A 929 -4.43 -81.00 15.34
C MET A 929 -4.34 -81.47 13.85
N PHE A 930 -3.16 -81.37 13.22
CA PHE A 930 -2.72 -82.00 11.95
C PHE A 930 -3.05 -81.35 10.58
N GLY A 931 -1.99 -80.83 9.94
CA GLY A 931 -1.38 -81.40 8.74
C GLY A 931 -2.02 -81.11 7.37
N ASN A 932 -1.38 -80.32 6.51
CA ASN A 932 -0.43 -80.82 5.52
C ASN A 932 0.10 -79.76 4.55
N GLN A 933 1.29 -80.05 4.05
CA GLN A 933 2.08 -79.37 3.03
C GLN A 933 1.30 -79.12 1.74
N THR A 934 1.59 -78.01 1.04
CA THR A 934 2.07 -78.05 -0.34
C THR A 934 2.60 -76.67 -0.75
N SER A 935 3.84 -76.68 -1.22
CA SER A 935 4.51 -75.61 -1.94
C SER A 935 4.00 -75.58 -3.37
N ASN A 936 3.62 -74.42 -3.90
CA ASN A 936 4.16 -73.87 -5.16
C ASN A 936 3.53 -72.53 -5.56
N ALA A 937 4.42 -71.56 -5.69
CA ALA A 937 4.54 -70.54 -6.73
C ALA A 937 3.36 -69.59 -7.05
N GLY A 938 3.62 -68.30 -6.81
CA GLY A 938 3.52 -67.29 -7.86
C GLY A 938 2.50 -66.18 -7.68
N LEU A 939 3.00 -64.97 -7.41
CA LEU A 939 2.43 -63.68 -7.81
C LEU A 939 1.14 -63.20 -7.11
N ALA A 940 1.31 -62.44 -6.03
CA ALA A 940 0.36 -61.39 -5.63
C ALA A 940 1.09 -60.32 -4.78
N TYR A 941 2.05 -59.63 -5.40
CA TYR A 941 2.43 -58.29 -4.97
C TYR A 941 1.78 -57.31 -5.97
N LEU A 942 1.28 -56.19 -5.46
CA LEU A 942 0.66 -55.08 -6.20
C LEU A 942 -0.84 -55.23 -6.53
N SER A 943 -1.71 -54.87 -5.58
CA SER A 943 -2.84 -53.97 -5.86
C SER A 943 -3.57 -53.61 -4.56
N GLY A 944 -3.45 -52.35 -4.16
CA GLY A 944 -4.12 -51.74 -3.01
C GLY A 944 -3.77 -50.26 -2.89
N GLN A 945 -3.67 -49.57 -4.02
CA GLN A 945 -3.33 -48.16 -4.09
C GLN A 945 -4.59 -47.34 -3.81
N SER A 946 -4.76 -46.95 -2.55
CA SER A 946 -5.73 -45.93 -2.16
C SER A 946 -5.27 -44.59 -2.71
N VAL A 947 -5.97 -44.07 -3.71
CA VAL A 947 -5.79 -42.70 -4.21
C VAL A 947 -6.25 -41.74 -3.11
N GLY A 948 -5.31 -41.02 -2.49
CA GLY A 948 -5.61 -39.94 -1.55
C GLY A 948 -4.56 -39.70 -0.45
N SER A 949 -3.31 -39.40 -0.81
CA SER A 949 -2.44 -38.42 -0.13
C SER A 949 -1.08 -38.44 -0.84
N ALA A 950 -0.58 -37.28 -1.24
CA ALA A 950 0.64 -37.14 -2.03
C ALA A 950 1.87 -37.63 -1.25
N GLY A 951 2.57 -38.65 -1.79
CA GLY A 951 4.01 -38.89 -1.64
C GLY A 951 4.65 -39.15 -0.27
N LEU A 952 4.03 -38.81 0.87
CA LEU A 952 4.64 -38.95 2.21
C LEU A 952 4.22 -40.24 2.93
N LEU A 953 5.16 -40.82 3.67
CA LEU A 953 4.93 -41.99 4.53
C LEU A 953 3.97 -41.64 5.68
N GLN A 954 2.84 -42.35 5.77
CA GLN A 954 1.92 -42.20 6.89
C GLN A 954 2.45 -42.89 8.16
N VAL A 955 2.64 -42.12 9.23
CA VAL A 955 3.22 -42.54 10.52
C VAL A 955 2.18 -42.48 11.65
N GLU A 956 2.21 -43.45 12.57
CA GLU A 956 1.36 -43.43 13.78
C GLU A 956 2.02 -42.60 14.89
N ALA A 957 1.76 -41.30 14.90
CA ALA A 957 2.36 -40.37 15.86
C ALA A 957 1.92 -40.65 17.31
N LYS A 958 2.89 -40.72 18.24
CA LYS A 958 2.64 -40.78 19.69
C LYS A 958 2.57 -39.37 20.30
N TYR A 959 2.16 -39.30 21.56
CA TYR A 959 1.96 -38.04 22.29
C TYR A 959 3.13 -37.04 22.18
N PRO A 960 4.42 -37.44 22.32
CA PRO A 960 5.54 -36.49 22.17
C PRO A 960 5.59 -35.81 20.79
N ALA A 961 5.24 -36.52 19.72
CA ALA A 961 5.22 -35.96 18.36
C ALA A 961 4.03 -35.02 18.12
N LEU A 962 2.88 -35.32 18.72
CA LEU A 962 1.71 -34.44 18.69
C LEU A 962 1.96 -33.14 19.47
N LEU A 963 2.61 -33.25 20.63
CA LEU A 963 3.03 -32.09 21.43
C LEU A 963 4.04 -31.24 20.67
N PHE A 964 5.06 -31.87 20.07
CA PHE A 964 6.06 -31.18 19.25
C PHE A 964 5.41 -30.40 18.11
N LYS A 965 4.44 -31.00 17.40
CA LYS A 965 3.68 -30.31 16.37
C LYS A 965 2.93 -29.08 16.91
N GLN A 966 2.26 -29.19 18.06
CA GLN A 966 1.59 -28.04 18.68
C GLN A 966 2.59 -26.94 19.02
N GLN A 967 3.74 -27.30 19.62
CA GLN A 967 4.79 -26.35 19.96
C GLN A 967 5.38 -25.65 18.72
N LEU A 968 5.43 -26.33 17.56
CA LEU A 968 5.82 -25.69 16.31
C LEU A 968 4.78 -24.68 15.81
N VAL A 969 3.48 -24.95 15.99
CA VAL A 969 2.41 -23.98 15.69
C VAL A 969 2.54 -22.76 16.58
N ASP A 970 2.70 -22.96 17.89
CA ASP A 970 2.89 -21.86 18.85
C ASP A 970 4.15 -21.04 18.49
N LEU A 971 5.19 -21.68 17.97
CA LEU A 971 6.41 -21.01 17.51
C LEU A 971 6.22 -20.26 16.19
N ILE A 972 5.39 -20.76 15.25
CA ILE A 972 4.98 -20.01 14.06
C ILE A 972 4.27 -18.72 14.48
N GLU A 973 3.32 -18.81 15.41
CA GLU A 973 2.59 -17.66 15.93
C GLU A 973 3.53 -16.66 16.62
N LYS A 974 4.46 -17.15 17.46
CA LYS A 974 5.49 -16.32 18.10
C LYS A 974 6.37 -15.60 17.07
N VAL A 975 6.90 -16.32 16.07
CA VAL A 975 7.78 -15.74 15.04
C VAL A 975 7.02 -14.76 14.15
N TYR A 976 5.80 -15.09 13.75
CA TYR A 976 4.92 -14.18 13.02
C TYR A 976 4.63 -12.91 13.83
N GLY A 977 4.33 -13.05 15.12
CA GLY A 977 4.13 -11.93 16.05
C GLY A 977 5.35 -11.02 16.12
N MET A 978 6.55 -11.58 16.27
CA MET A 978 7.80 -10.80 16.29
C MET A 978 8.03 -10.02 14.97
N ILE A 979 7.71 -10.61 13.82
CA ILE A 979 7.78 -9.92 12.52
C ILE A 979 6.75 -8.79 12.47
N SER A 980 5.49 -9.07 12.82
CA SER A 980 4.41 -8.09 12.87
C SER A 980 4.80 -6.90 13.76
N ASP A 981 5.25 -7.17 14.99
CA ASP A 981 5.64 -6.12 15.95
C ASP A 981 6.81 -5.27 15.43
N SER A 982 7.73 -5.87 14.68
CA SER A 982 8.84 -5.15 14.04
C SER A 982 8.32 -4.17 12.98
N VAL A 983 7.40 -4.60 12.12
CA VAL A 983 6.74 -3.72 11.15
C VAL A 983 5.95 -2.62 11.86
N LYS A 984 5.14 -2.97 12.88
CA LYS A 984 4.36 -2.00 13.66
C LYS A 984 5.26 -0.93 14.27
N LYS A 985 6.40 -1.33 14.86
CA LYS A 985 7.36 -0.42 15.48
C LYS A 985 7.97 0.58 14.50
N GLU A 986 8.24 0.17 13.26
CA GLU A 986 8.76 1.05 12.22
C GLU A 986 7.67 1.94 11.59
N LEU A 987 6.42 1.46 11.48
CA LEU A 987 5.31 2.22 10.91
C LEU A 987 4.77 3.31 11.85
N ASN A 988 4.63 3.03 13.15
CA ASN A 988 3.96 3.93 14.10
C ASN A 988 4.49 5.38 14.10
N PRO A 989 5.82 5.64 14.11
CA PRO A 989 6.35 7.01 14.08
C PRO A 989 6.03 7.76 12.78
N LEU A 990 5.88 7.07 11.65
CA LEU A 990 5.51 7.70 10.38
C LEU A 990 4.01 7.95 10.31
N LEU A 991 3.19 7.03 10.85
CA LEU A 991 1.74 7.19 10.95
C LEU A 991 1.37 8.39 11.84
N GLU A 992 2.23 8.72 12.81
CA GLU A 992 2.12 9.94 13.61
C GLU A 992 2.14 11.23 12.78
N LEU A 993 2.87 11.22 11.66
CA LEU A 993 3.13 12.37 10.81
C LEU A 993 2.26 12.38 9.54
N CYS A 994 1.41 11.37 9.35
CA CYS A 994 0.55 11.21 8.18
C CYS A 994 -0.76 12.01 8.24
N ILE A 995 -0.95 12.85 9.25
CA ILE A 995 -2.03 13.83 9.35
C ILE A 995 -1.39 15.19 9.64
N GLN A 996 -1.68 16.22 8.83
CA GLN A 996 -1.07 17.54 9.02
C GLN A 996 -1.82 18.34 10.09
N ASP A 997 -1.08 19.02 10.96
CA ASP A 997 -1.67 19.98 11.89
C ASP A 997 -1.78 21.37 11.24
N PRO A 998 -2.86 22.14 11.46
CA PRO A 998 -3.17 23.37 10.72
C PRO A 998 -2.13 24.48 10.78
N GLN A 999 -1.14 24.39 11.67
CA GLN A 999 -0.13 25.42 11.84
C GLN A 999 1.08 25.27 10.89
N THR A 1000 1.21 24.14 10.19
CA THR A 1000 2.33 23.90 9.26
C THR A 1000 2.07 24.41 7.83
N SER A 1001 0.81 24.70 7.48
CA SER A 1001 0.39 25.05 6.12
C SER A 1001 0.33 26.57 5.84
N GLN A 1002 0.48 27.44 6.84
CA GLN A 1002 0.42 28.90 6.63
C GLN A 1002 1.66 29.51 5.94
N SER A 1003 2.73 28.75 5.68
CA SER A 1003 3.92 29.26 4.99
C SER A 1003 3.95 29.01 3.47
N SER A 1004 2.94 28.34 2.88
CA SER A 1004 2.96 28.01 1.44
C SER A 1004 1.81 28.57 0.61
N ILE A 1005 0.88 29.34 1.20
CA ILE A 1005 -0.20 30.02 0.46
C ILE A 1005 0.31 31.36 -0.09
N ALA A 1006 1.34 31.30 -0.94
CA ALA A 1006 1.69 32.37 -1.86
C ALA A 1006 1.50 31.81 -3.27
N LYS A 1007 0.48 32.33 -3.95
CA LYS A 1007 0.11 32.11 -5.35
C LYS A 1007 1.31 31.84 -6.26
N GLY A 1008 1.28 30.71 -6.98
CA GLY A 1008 2.17 30.45 -8.10
C GLY A 1008 1.96 29.07 -8.71
N ASN A 1009 1.38 29.03 -9.91
CA ASN A 1009 1.37 27.87 -10.78
C ASN A 1009 2.80 27.37 -11.01
N LEU A 1010 3.15 26.19 -10.47
CA LEU A 1010 4.31 25.43 -10.92
C LEU A 1010 3.97 23.94 -10.95
N ASN A 1011 4.16 23.38 -12.14
CA ASN A 1011 3.95 21.97 -12.48
C ASN A 1011 4.86 21.03 -11.65
N GLY A 1012 4.30 19.90 -11.24
CA GLY A 1012 4.97 18.59 -11.16
C GLY A 1012 5.95 18.29 -10.01
N MET A 1013 6.69 19.25 -9.47
CA MET A 1013 7.84 18.94 -8.60
C MET A 1013 7.58 19.11 -7.08
N GLY A 1014 6.52 19.85 -6.69
CA GLY A 1014 6.25 20.19 -5.28
C GLY A 1014 5.49 19.15 -4.46
N GLN A 1015 4.82 18.18 -5.11
CA GLN A 1015 3.99 17.17 -4.42
C GLN A 1015 4.83 16.08 -3.74
N GLN A 1016 6.02 15.73 -4.27
CA GLN A 1016 6.87 14.69 -3.70
C GLN A 1016 7.40 15.02 -2.30
N ASN A 1017 7.70 16.29 -2.02
CA ASN A 1017 8.19 16.70 -0.69
C ASN A 1017 7.09 16.65 0.40
N GLN A 1018 5.82 16.79 0.02
CA GLN A 1018 4.70 16.73 0.97
C GLN A 1018 4.38 15.29 1.39
N LEU A 1019 4.54 14.31 0.50
CA LEU A 1019 4.22 12.89 0.77
C LEU A 1019 5.38 12.08 1.37
N THR A 1020 6.43 12.74 1.87
CA THR A 1020 7.66 12.07 2.36
C THR A 1020 7.38 10.97 3.39
N HIS A 1021 6.45 11.19 4.34
CA HIS A 1021 6.09 10.20 5.35
C HIS A 1021 5.37 8.98 4.75
N TRP A 1022 4.45 9.21 3.81
CA TRP A 1022 3.72 8.16 3.09
C TRP A 1022 4.65 7.31 2.23
N LEU A 1023 5.60 7.94 1.51
CA LEU A 1023 6.63 7.23 0.76
C LEU A 1023 7.55 6.42 1.68
N GLY A 1024 7.84 6.92 2.88
CA GLY A 1024 8.53 6.16 3.94
C GLY A 1024 7.78 4.88 4.33
N ILE A 1025 6.47 4.97 4.54
CA ILE A 1025 5.61 3.80 4.82
C ILE A 1025 5.67 2.81 3.65
N VAL A 1026 5.49 3.28 2.41
CA VAL A 1026 5.57 2.43 1.20
C VAL A 1026 6.93 1.73 1.11
N LYS A 1027 8.02 2.43 1.43
CA LYS A 1027 9.38 1.86 1.45
C LYS A 1027 9.53 0.76 2.49
N ILE A 1028 9.01 0.96 3.71
CA ILE A 1028 9.01 -0.08 4.76
C ILE A 1028 8.22 -1.30 4.29
N LEU A 1029 6.99 -1.11 3.84
CA LEU A 1029 6.13 -2.21 3.36
C LEU A 1029 6.80 -3.00 2.22
N THR A 1030 7.44 -2.29 1.27
CA THR A 1030 8.20 -2.90 0.17
C THR A 1030 9.38 -3.73 0.68
N SER A 1031 10.20 -3.16 1.58
CA SER A 1031 11.36 -3.84 2.16
C SER A 1031 10.97 -5.15 2.86
N TYR A 1032 9.91 -5.12 3.66
CA TYR A 1032 9.40 -6.32 4.33
C TYR A 1032 8.83 -7.34 3.35
N LEU A 1033 8.11 -6.90 2.32
CA LEU A 1033 7.59 -7.79 1.28
C LEU A 1033 8.73 -8.51 0.55
N ASP A 1034 9.79 -7.78 0.20
CA ASP A 1034 10.94 -8.32 -0.51
C ASP A 1034 11.68 -9.36 0.37
N VAL A 1035 11.93 -9.06 1.65
CA VAL A 1035 12.57 -10.03 2.57
C VAL A 1035 11.73 -11.29 2.74
N LEU A 1036 10.41 -11.15 2.89
CA LEU A 1036 9.50 -12.30 3.04
C LEU A 1036 9.45 -13.15 1.76
N ARG A 1037 9.49 -12.51 0.58
CA ARG A 1037 9.51 -13.19 -0.73
C ARG A 1037 10.84 -13.90 -0.97
N GLU A 1038 11.97 -13.25 -0.68
CA GLU A 1038 13.31 -13.83 -0.81
C GLU A 1038 13.50 -15.06 0.09
N ASN A 1039 12.82 -15.11 1.24
CA ASN A 1039 12.85 -16.26 2.15
C ASN A 1039 11.70 -17.25 1.93
N HIS A 1040 10.99 -17.16 0.81
CA HIS A 1040 9.91 -18.08 0.43
C HIS A 1040 8.85 -18.31 1.52
N VAL A 1041 8.51 -17.24 2.26
CA VAL A 1041 7.46 -17.31 3.29
C VAL A 1041 6.12 -17.65 2.62
N PRO A 1042 5.33 -18.59 3.16
CA PRO A 1042 4.03 -18.95 2.59
C PRO A 1042 3.17 -17.71 2.33
N SER A 1043 2.66 -17.57 1.10
CA SER A 1043 1.97 -16.35 0.68
C SER A 1043 0.75 -16.00 1.52
N ILE A 1044 0.06 -17.00 2.08
CA ILE A 1044 -1.04 -16.76 3.02
C ILE A 1044 -0.59 -15.99 4.26
N LEU A 1045 0.60 -16.27 4.80
CA LEU A 1045 1.11 -15.58 5.99
C LEU A 1045 1.50 -14.15 5.64
N VAL A 1046 2.16 -13.95 4.50
CA VAL A 1046 2.51 -12.62 3.99
C VAL A 1046 1.25 -11.79 3.73
N HIS A 1047 0.23 -12.39 3.10
CA HIS A 1047 -1.06 -11.76 2.86
C HIS A 1047 -1.74 -11.31 4.13
N LYS A 1048 -1.81 -12.21 5.12
CA LYS A 1048 -2.41 -11.89 6.41
C LYS A 1048 -1.64 -10.81 7.17
N LEU A 1049 -0.31 -10.79 7.07
CA LEU A 1049 0.53 -9.75 7.64
C LEU A 1049 0.18 -8.38 7.05
N PHE A 1050 0.18 -8.23 5.72
CA PHE A 1050 -0.10 -6.93 5.11
C PHE A 1050 -1.55 -6.49 5.27
N THR A 1051 -2.52 -7.40 5.28
CA THR A 1051 -3.90 -7.07 5.64
C THR A 1051 -3.98 -6.55 7.08
N GLN A 1052 -3.25 -7.15 8.02
CA GLN A 1052 -3.19 -6.68 9.41
C GLN A 1052 -2.47 -5.33 9.53
N MET A 1053 -1.40 -5.09 8.76
CA MET A 1053 -0.72 -3.79 8.73
C MET A 1053 -1.60 -2.69 8.13
N PHE A 1054 -2.35 -2.98 7.07
CA PHE A 1054 -3.32 -2.03 6.50
C PHE A 1054 -4.47 -1.74 7.49
N SER A 1055 -4.92 -2.76 8.22
CA SER A 1055 -5.89 -2.56 9.30
C SER A 1055 -5.34 -1.69 10.42
N LEU A 1056 -4.07 -1.83 10.79
CA LEU A 1056 -3.41 -0.96 11.77
C LEU A 1056 -3.37 0.50 11.28
N ILE A 1057 -2.98 0.71 10.02
CA ILE A 1057 -2.96 2.03 9.40
C ILE A 1057 -4.36 2.65 9.42
N ASP A 1058 -5.39 1.87 9.08
CA ASP A 1058 -6.81 2.28 9.15
C ASP A 1058 -7.18 2.74 10.56
N VAL A 1059 -6.97 1.88 11.56
CA VAL A 1059 -7.30 2.15 12.97
C VAL A 1059 -6.58 3.39 13.48
N GLN A 1060 -5.27 3.50 13.24
CA GLN A 1060 -4.48 4.61 13.76
C GLN A 1060 -4.85 5.95 13.13
N LEU A 1061 -4.94 6.01 11.80
CA LEU A 1061 -5.27 7.26 11.12
C LEU A 1061 -6.70 7.67 11.39
N PHE A 1062 -7.63 6.72 11.38
CA PHE A 1062 -9.04 6.98 11.66
C PHE A 1062 -9.26 7.46 13.09
N ASN A 1063 -8.68 6.80 14.09
CA ASN A 1063 -8.79 7.22 15.48
C ASN A 1063 -8.20 8.62 15.70
N ARG A 1064 -7.04 8.91 15.09
CA ARG A 1064 -6.44 10.26 15.17
C ARG A 1064 -7.34 11.33 14.55
N LEU A 1065 -7.94 11.04 13.39
CA LEU A 1065 -8.89 11.92 12.72
C LEU A 1065 -10.10 12.22 13.62
N LEU A 1066 -10.61 11.22 14.36
CA LEU A 1066 -11.76 11.37 15.26
C LEU A 1066 -11.46 12.06 16.60
N LEU A 1067 -10.20 12.05 17.04
CA LEU A 1067 -9.80 12.62 18.32
C LEU A 1067 -9.53 14.13 18.24
N ARG A 1068 -9.19 14.65 17.05
CA ARG A 1068 -8.68 16.00 16.85
C ARG A 1068 -9.53 16.77 15.85
N ARG A 1069 -10.08 17.91 16.26
CA ARG A 1069 -10.98 18.72 15.42
C ARG A 1069 -10.25 19.27 14.21
N GLU A 1070 -9.03 19.71 14.44
CA GLU A 1070 -8.12 20.28 13.45
C GLU A 1070 -7.73 19.32 12.33
N CYS A 1071 -7.86 18.01 12.55
CA CYS A 1071 -7.53 17.00 11.55
C CYS A 1071 -8.67 16.80 10.52
N CYS A 1072 -9.91 17.16 10.88
CA CYS A 1072 -11.08 17.05 10.01
C CYS A 1072 -11.23 18.25 9.06
N SER A 1073 -10.25 18.53 8.21
CA SER A 1073 -10.33 19.60 7.21
C SER A 1073 -10.38 19.08 5.77
N PHE A 1074 -10.75 19.95 4.83
CA PHE A 1074 -10.68 19.63 3.40
C PHE A 1074 -9.22 19.39 2.95
N SER A 1075 -8.30 20.27 3.33
CA SER A 1075 -6.87 20.15 3.01
C SER A 1075 -6.26 18.86 3.55
N ASN A 1076 -6.55 18.48 4.80
CA ASN A 1076 -6.10 17.21 5.39
C ASN A 1076 -6.72 16.02 4.69
N GLY A 1077 -8.00 16.11 4.32
CA GLY A 1077 -8.66 15.09 3.51
C GLY A 1077 -7.91 14.85 2.20
N GLU A 1078 -7.54 15.91 1.47
CA GLU A 1078 -6.78 15.78 0.22
C GLU A 1078 -5.36 15.23 0.44
N TYR A 1079 -4.67 15.66 1.49
CA TYR A 1079 -3.35 15.15 1.84
C TYR A 1079 -3.39 13.64 2.16
N ILE A 1080 -4.31 13.21 3.02
CA ILE A 1080 -4.47 11.80 3.38
C ILE A 1080 -4.93 11.00 2.15
N ARG A 1081 -5.81 11.55 1.31
CA ARG A 1081 -6.23 10.90 0.06
C ARG A 1081 -5.04 10.62 -0.87
N ALA A 1082 -4.15 11.60 -1.05
CA ALA A 1082 -2.96 11.42 -1.87
C ALA A 1082 -2.04 10.32 -1.30
N GLY A 1083 -1.85 10.29 0.03
CA GLY A 1083 -1.10 9.22 0.69
C GLY A 1083 -1.74 7.83 0.58
N LEU A 1084 -3.08 7.74 0.73
CA LEU A 1084 -3.83 6.51 0.52
C LEU A 1084 -3.75 6.02 -0.94
N ALA A 1085 -3.62 6.93 -1.92
CA ALA A 1085 -3.42 6.55 -3.32
C ALA A 1085 -2.06 5.86 -3.53
N GLU A 1086 -1.00 6.29 -2.84
CA GLU A 1086 0.31 5.62 -2.86
C GLU A 1086 0.22 4.21 -2.24
N LEU A 1087 -0.49 4.06 -1.12
CA LEU A 1087 -0.73 2.73 -0.52
C LEU A 1087 -1.55 1.82 -1.43
N LYS A 1088 -2.53 2.38 -2.15
CA LYS A 1088 -3.31 1.64 -3.15
C LYS A 1088 -2.42 1.14 -4.28
N HIS A 1089 -1.60 2.03 -4.84
CA HIS A 1089 -0.67 1.70 -5.91
C HIS A 1089 0.32 0.61 -5.48
N TRP A 1090 0.86 0.72 -4.26
CA TRP A 1090 1.70 -0.32 -3.69
C TRP A 1090 0.97 -1.67 -3.56
N SER A 1091 -0.26 -1.67 -3.04
CA SER A 1091 -1.08 -2.89 -2.90
C SER A 1091 -1.40 -3.55 -4.24
N ASP A 1092 -1.66 -2.75 -5.29
CA ASP A 1092 -1.92 -3.25 -6.65
C ASP A 1092 -0.64 -3.87 -7.26
N ASN A 1093 0.53 -3.28 -6.98
CA ASN A 1093 1.84 -3.77 -7.47
C ASN A 1093 2.36 -5.00 -6.71
N ALA A 1094 2.05 -5.15 -5.42
CA ALA A 1094 2.48 -6.26 -4.57
C ALA A 1094 1.91 -7.64 -4.96
N THR A 1095 1.22 -7.75 -6.11
CA THR A 1095 0.46 -8.90 -6.61
C THR A 1095 -0.73 -9.31 -5.74
N ARG A 1096 -1.78 -9.84 -6.39
CA ARG A 1096 -3.01 -10.26 -5.70
C ARG A 1096 -2.76 -11.32 -4.62
N GLU A 1097 -1.75 -12.16 -4.81
CA GLU A 1097 -1.38 -13.22 -3.86
C GLU A 1097 -0.91 -12.66 -2.52
N PHE A 1098 -0.08 -11.61 -2.49
CA PHE A 1098 0.49 -11.09 -1.24
C PHE A 1098 -0.27 -9.91 -0.64
N ALA A 1099 -1.07 -9.15 -1.40
CA ALA A 1099 -1.76 -7.97 -0.88
C ALA A 1099 -3.20 -7.80 -1.36
N GLY A 1100 -3.78 -8.78 -2.07
CA GLY A 1100 -5.04 -8.60 -2.80
C GLY A 1100 -6.29 -8.24 -1.98
N SER A 1101 -6.27 -8.39 -0.65
CA SER A 1101 -7.35 -7.95 0.25
C SER A 1101 -6.94 -6.81 1.20
N ALA A 1102 -5.66 -6.41 1.19
CA ALA A 1102 -5.12 -5.44 2.14
C ALA A 1102 -5.78 -4.06 1.98
N TRP A 1103 -6.05 -3.64 0.74
CA TRP A 1103 -6.74 -2.38 0.45
C TRP A 1103 -8.12 -2.26 1.12
N GLU A 1104 -8.87 -3.36 1.25
CA GLU A 1104 -10.19 -3.34 1.88
C GLU A 1104 -10.12 -3.11 3.40
N ALA A 1105 -8.96 -3.37 4.01
CA ALA A 1105 -8.74 -3.10 5.44
C ALA A 1105 -8.68 -1.59 5.75
N LEU A 1106 -8.39 -0.71 4.76
CA LEU A 1106 -8.36 0.76 4.90
C LEU A 1106 -9.73 1.44 4.79
N ARG A 1107 -10.82 0.69 4.93
CA ARG A 1107 -12.17 1.17 4.60
C ARG A 1107 -12.65 2.33 5.46
N HIS A 1108 -12.29 2.43 6.74
CA HIS A 1108 -12.83 3.48 7.61
C HIS A 1108 -12.17 4.82 7.33
N ILE A 1109 -10.83 4.87 7.27
CA ILE A 1109 -10.10 6.09 6.94
C ILE A 1109 -10.41 6.55 5.51
N ARG A 1110 -10.51 5.62 4.56
CA ARG A 1110 -10.84 5.94 3.17
C ARG A 1110 -12.21 6.62 3.05
N GLN A 1111 -13.24 6.03 3.66
CA GLN A 1111 -14.58 6.60 3.64
C GLN A 1111 -14.67 7.93 4.40
N ALA A 1112 -13.96 8.06 5.52
CA ALA A 1112 -13.88 9.33 6.25
C ALA A 1112 -13.25 10.43 5.39
N VAL A 1113 -12.15 10.14 4.70
CA VAL A 1113 -11.47 11.07 3.79
C VAL A 1113 -12.33 11.38 2.57
N ASP A 1114 -13.01 10.39 2.00
CA ASP A 1114 -13.94 10.61 0.90
C ASP A 1114 -15.07 11.56 1.31
N PHE A 1115 -15.60 11.41 2.53
CA PHE A 1115 -16.52 12.38 3.10
C PHE A 1115 -15.89 13.77 3.24
N LEU A 1116 -14.67 13.89 3.81
CA LEU A 1116 -14.00 15.18 4.04
C LEU A 1116 -13.78 15.98 2.75
N VAL A 1117 -13.58 15.33 1.60
CA VAL A 1117 -13.22 16.04 0.37
C VAL A 1117 -14.37 16.19 -0.64
N ILE A 1118 -15.51 15.50 -0.49
CA ILE A 1118 -16.64 15.70 -1.41
C ILE A 1118 -17.05 17.18 -1.49
N SER A 1119 -17.19 17.72 -2.70
CA SER A 1119 -17.48 19.14 -2.97
C SER A 1119 -18.97 19.51 -2.82
N LEU A 1120 -19.87 18.52 -2.78
CA LEU A 1120 -21.33 18.69 -2.77
C LEU A 1120 -21.99 18.30 -1.42
N LYS A 1121 -21.26 18.38 -0.29
CA LYS A 1121 -21.78 18.04 1.06
C LYS A 1121 -23.15 18.66 1.38
N PRO A 1122 -23.43 19.94 1.07
CA PRO A 1122 -24.75 20.54 1.34
C PRO A 1122 -25.91 20.01 0.47
N MET A 1123 -25.63 19.29 -0.62
CA MET A 1123 -26.64 18.82 -1.58
C MET A 1123 -26.98 17.33 -1.45
N ARG A 1124 -26.35 16.60 -0.51
CA ARG A 1124 -26.52 15.16 -0.31
C ARG A 1124 -27.35 14.85 0.94
N THR A 1125 -28.27 13.89 0.83
CA THR A 1125 -29.07 13.42 1.97
C THR A 1125 -28.27 12.49 2.89
N LEU A 1126 -28.69 12.32 4.16
CA LEU A 1126 -28.06 11.38 5.09
C LEU A 1126 -28.02 9.94 4.55
N ARG A 1127 -29.08 9.54 3.83
CA ARG A 1127 -29.19 8.22 3.21
C ARG A 1127 -28.15 8.04 2.11
N GLU A 1128 -27.97 9.03 1.24
CA GLU A 1128 -26.95 8.99 0.18
C GLU A 1128 -25.54 8.94 0.77
N ILE A 1129 -25.25 9.74 1.81
CA ILE A 1129 -23.94 9.70 2.47
C ILE A 1129 -23.68 8.33 3.11
N ARG A 1130 -24.66 7.74 3.80
CA ARG A 1130 -24.50 6.41 4.43
C ARG A 1130 -24.39 5.27 3.42
N THR A 1131 -25.07 5.36 2.29
CA THR A 1131 -25.14 4.25 1.32
C THR A 1131 -24.02 4.34 0.28
N ASP A 1132 -23.74 5.54 -0.22
CA ASP A 1132 -22.88 5.74 -1.40
C ASP A 1132 -21.47 6.22 -1.03
N VAL A 1133 -21.28 6.81 0.15
CA VAL A 1133 -19.98 7.40 0.57
C VAL A 1133 -19.37 6.66 1.76
N CYS A 1134 -20.14 6.46 2.83
CA CYS A 1134 -19.66 6.00 4.14
C CYS A 1134 -20.39 4.76 4.69
N PRO A 1135 -20.50 3.63 3.94
CA PRO A 1135 -21.24 2.45 4.40
C PRO A 1135 -20.60 1.69 5.57
N ALA A 1136 -19.30 1.85 5.82
CA ALA A 1136 -18.59 1.20 6.93
C ALA A 1136 -18.60 2.04 8.22
N LEU A 1137 -18.95 3.33 8.15
CA LEU A 1137 -18.97 4.22 9.31
C LEU A 1137 -20.29 4.11 10.08
N SER A 1138 -20.21 3.98 11.41
CA SER A 1138 -21.39 4.06 12.27
C SER A 1138 -21.98 5.47 12.28
N ILE A 1139 -23.26 5.62 12.68
CA ILE A 1139 -23.90 6.94 12.74
C ILE A 1139 -23.18 7.84 13.75
N GLN A 1140 -22.67 7.26 14.86
CA GLN A 1140 -21.90 7.98 15.86
C GLN A 1140 -20.54 8.45 15.33
N GLN A 1141 -19.83 7.60 14.58
CA GLN A 1141 -18.57 7.99 13.93
C GLN A 1141 -18.78 9.08 12.89
N LEU A 1142 -19.82 8.94 12.06
CA LEU A 1142 -20.18 9.95 11.06
C LEU A 1142 -20.53 11.29 11.72
N GLU A 1143 -21.29 11.28 12.81
CA GLU A 1143 -21.59 12.51 13.55
C GLU A 1143 -20.36 13.16 14.15
N ARG A 1144 -19.45 12.34 14.68
CA ARG A 1144 -18.20 12.85 15.22
C ARG A 1144 -17.39 13.58 14.13
N ILE A 1145 -17.23 13.00 12.95
CA ILE A 1145 -16.53 13.64 11.81
C ILE A 1145 -17.26 14.93 11.39
N VAL A 1146 -18.58 14.85 11.18
CA VAL A 1146 -19.42 15.98 10.74
C VAL A 1146 -19.34 17.16 11.71
N SER A 1147 -19.39 16.89 13.02
CA SER A 1147 -19.33 17.94 14.05
C SER A 1147 -17.98 18.63 14.14
N MET A 1148 -16.90 17.95 13.72
CA MET A 1148 -15.54 18.48 13.75
C MET A 1148 -15.10 19.12 12.43
N TYR A 1149 -15.76 18.78 11.32
CA TYR A 1149 -15.38 19.21 9.98
C TYR A 1149 -15.25 20.74 9.82
N TRP A 1150 -14.21 21.17 9.11
CA TRP A 1150 -14.00 22.56 8.70
C TRP A 1150 -13.43 22.67 7.27
N ASP A 1151 -14.11 23.38 6.36
CA ASP A 1151 -13.56 23.74 5.05
C ASP A 1151 -12.61 24.95 5.18
N ASP A 1152 -11.31 24.67 5.20
CA ASP A 1152 -10.25 25.65 5.37
C ASP A 1152 -9.82 26.33 4.06
N VAL A 1153 -10.21 25.81 2.89
CA VAL A 1153 -9.86 26.37 1.58
C VAL A 1153 -10.88 27.40 1.12
N ASN A 1154 -12.18 27.10 1.29
CA ASN A 1154 -13.26 27.99 0.85
C ASN A 1154 -13.82 28.85 1.99
N GLY A 1155 -13.47 28.56 3.25
CA GLY A 1155 -13.96 29.29 4.44
C GLY A 1155 -15.46 29.13 4.71
N THR A 1156 -16.14 28.24 3.97
CA THR A 1156 -17.59 28.01 4.06
C THR A 1156 -17.88 26.64 4.65
N ASN A 1157 -18.31 26.60 5.91
CA ASN A 1157 -18.66 25.35 6.59
C ASN A 1157 -20.13 24.97 6.37
N THR A 1158 -20.57 24.92 5.13
CA THR A 1158 -21.99 24.71 4.78
C THR A 1158 -22.30 23.23 4.65
N ILE A 1159 -22.45 22.55 5.79
CA ILE A 1159 -23.19 21.29 5.87
C ILE A 1159 -24.69 21.63 5.93
N SER A 1160 -25.54 20.90 5.18
CA SER A 1160 -26.99 21.18 5.16
C SER A 1160 -27.62 21.04 6.56
N ALA A 1161 -28.50 21.99 6.92
CA ALA A 1161 -29.26 21.95 8.17
C ALA A 1161 -30.20 20.73 8.23
N GLU A 1162 -30.74 20.32 7.07
CA GLU A 1162 -31.57 19.11 6.93
C GLU A 1162 -30.76 17.83 7.19
N PHE A 1163 -29.55 17.76 6.64
CA PHE A 1163 -28.61 16.66 6.89
C PHE A 1163 -28.26 16.57 8.38
N THR A 1164 -27.92 17.69 9.00
CA THR A 1164 -27.55 17.76 10.43
C THR A 1164 -28.73 17.36 11.32
N SER A 1165 -29.96 17.79 10.99
CA SER A 1165 -31.18 17.41 11.71
C SER A 1165 -31.48 15.92 11.59
N SER A 1166 -31.39 15.39 10.37
CA SER A 1166 -31.61 13.96 10.09
C SER A 1166 -30.59 13.07 10.82
N LEU A 1167 -29.33 13.51 10.86
CA LEU A 1167 -28.25 12.81 11.56
C LEU A 1167 -28.49 12.79 13.08
N LYS A 1168 -28.88 13.92 13.67
CA LYS A 1168 -29.25 14.00 15.10
C LYS A 1168 -30.44 13.11 15.46
N SER A 1169 -31.42 12.99 14.55
CA SER A 1169 -32.54 12.05 14.73
C SER A 1169 -32.06 10.61 14.72
N ALA A 1170 -31.24 10.23 13.73
CA ALA A 1170 -30.75 8.86 13.58
C ALA A 1170 -29.87 8.39 14.76
N ILE A 1171 -29.09 9.30 15.37
CA ILE A 1171 -28.34 9.02 16.60
C ILE A 1171 -29.28 8.71 17.77
N ARG A 1172 -30.36 9.50 17.91
CA ARG A 1172 -31.35 9.33 18.97
C ARG A 1172 -32.08 7.99 18.82
N ASP A 1173 -32.31 7.55 17.58
CA ASP A 1173 -32.91 6.26 17.27
C ASP A 1173 -31.95 5.09 17.56
N GLU A 1174 -30.66 5.19 17.23
CA GLU A 1174 -29.64 4.15 17.54
C GLU A 1174 -29.29 4.07 19.03
N SER A 1175 -29.26 5.20 19.75
CA SER A 1175 -28.98 5.22 21.20
C SER A 1175 -30.06 4.51 22.03
N ASN A 1176 -31.27 4.37 21.49
CA ASN A 1176 -32.37 3.66 22.13
C ASN A 1176 -32.32 2.13 21.90
N MET A 1177 -31.44 1.63 21.03
CA MET A 1177 -31.42 0.23 20.59
C MET A 1177 -30.15 -0.56 20.95
N ALA A 1178 -29.02 0.08 21.29
CA ALA A 1178 -27.75 -0.64 21.48
C ALA A 1178 -26.93 -0.16 22.69
N THR A 1179 -26.44 -1.11 23.48
CA THR A 1179 -25.66 -0.88 24.71
C THR A 1179 -24.15 -0.86 24.51
N ASN A 1180 -23.60 -1.23 23.34
CA ASN A 1180 -22.16 -1.30 23.10
C ASN A 1180 -21.81 -0.86 21.66
N PHE A 1181 -21.43 0.41 21.46
CA PHE A 1181 -20.69 0.83 20.27
C PHE A 1181 -19.54 1.74 20.70
N SER A 1182 -18.30 1.28 20.47
CA SER A 1182 -17.13 2.14 20.58
C SER A 1182 -17.09 3.06 19.37
N ILE A 1183 -16.88 4.35 19.59
CA ILE A 1183 -16.68 5.34 18.52
C ILE A 1183 -15.31 5.14 17.86
N LEU A 1184 -14.31 4.72 18.65
CA LEU A 1184 -12.96 4.42 18.18
C LEU A 1184 -12.88 2.96 17.71
N LEU A 1185 -11.98 2.71 16.76
CA LEU A 1185 -11.66 1.35 16.32
C LEU A 1185 -10.62 0.74 17.27
N ASP A 1186 -10.80 -0.55 17.58
CA ASP A 1186 -9.85 -1.33 18.39
C ASP A 1186 -8.80 -2.01 17.50
N ASP A 1187 -7.53 -2.11 17.97
CA ASP A 1187 -6.48 -2.88 17.29
C ASP A 1187 -6.65 -4.37 17.61
N ASP A 1188 -7.11 -5.16 16.63
CA ASP A 1188 -7.21 -6.62 16.77
C ASP A 1188 -5.82 -7.25 16.66
N SER A 1189 -5.22 -7.51 17.83
CA SER A 1189 -3.90 -8.15 17.94
C SER A 1189 -3.94 -9.68 17.85
N SER A 1190 -5.09 -10.27 17.49
CA SER A 1190 -5.20 -11.73 17.33
C SER A 1190 -4.41 -12.24 16.11
N ILE A 1191 -4.01 -13.52 16.16
CA ILE A 1191 -3.34 -14.19 15.05
C ILE A 1191 -4.36 -14.36 13.90
N PRO A 1192 -4.09 -13.84 12.69
CA PRO A 1192 -5.09 -13.73 11.63
C PRO A 1192 -5.23 -14.99 10.73
N PHE A 1193 -4.63 -16.11 11.12
CA PHE A 1193 -4.62 -17.36 10.35
C PHE A 1193 -4.73 -18.59 11.25
N SER A 1194 -5.18 -19.70 10.66
CA SER A 1194 -5.14 -21.03 11.27
C SER A 1194 -4.10 -21.93 10.59
N LEU A 1195 -3.69 -23.02 11.27
CA LEU A 1195 -2.82 -24.03 10.67
C LEU A 1195 -3.41 -24.65 9.38
N ASP A 1196 -4.74 -24.76 9.31
CA ASP A 1196 -5.44 -25.27 8.13
C ASP A 1196 -5.27 -24.35 6.92
N ASP A 1197 -5.21 -23.03 7.13
CA ASP A 1197 -5.00 -22.06 6.06
C ASP A 1197 -3.60 -22.19 5.45
N ILE A 1198 -2.58 -22.41 6.30
CA ILE A 1198 -1.21 -22.69 5.86
C ILE A 1198 -1.16 -24.02 5.09
N THR A 1199 -1.81 -25.06 5.61
CA THR A 1199 -1.77 -26.40 5.01
C THR A 1199 -2.43 -26.48 3.63
N LYS A 1200 -3.52 -25.72 3.42
CA LYS A 1200 -4.24 -25.66 2.14
C LYS A 1200 -3.50 -24.89 1.05
N THR A 1201 -2.72 -23.88 1.45
CA THR A 1201 -2.06 -22.96 0.52
C THR A 1201 -0.62 -23.35 0.22
N LEU A 1202 0.06 -24.05 1.14
CA LEU A 1202 1.43 -24.51 0.91
C LEU A 1202 1.48 -25.60 -0.18
N PRO A 1203 2.30 -25.43 -1.24
CA PRO A 1203 2.44 -26.42 -2.30
C PRO A 1203 2.80 -27.81 -1.78
N VAL A 1204 2.50 -28.85 -2.57
CA VAL A 1204 3.02 -30.19 -2.29
C VAL A 1204 4.52 -30.18 -2.63
N ILE A 1205 5.35 -30.18 -1.60
CA ILE A 1205 6.80 -30.29 -1.75
C ILE A 1205 7.15 -31.77 -1.85
N GLU A 1206 7.54 -32.23 -3.04
CA GLU A 1206 8.09 -33.56 -3.25
C GLU A 1206 9.52 -33.63 -2.68
N LEU A 1207 9.81 -34.67 -1.90
CA LEU A 1207 11.15 -34.95 -1.37
C LEU A 1207 11.95 -35.68 -2.45
N ALA A 1208 12.87 -34.99 -3.13
CA ALA A 1208 13.79 -35.60 -4.10
C ALA A 1208 15.14 -35.87 -3.43
N ASP A 1209 15.78 -37.01 -3.74
CA ASP A 1209 17.09 -37.38 -3.19
C ASP A 1209 18.19 -36.35 -3.59
N ASP A 1210 18.00 -35.64 -4.70
CA ASP A 1210 18.90 -34.58 -5.20
C ASP A 1210 18.89 -33.30 -4.33
N ASP A 1211 17.84 -33.05 -3.53
CA ASP A 1211 17.69 -31.81 -2.74
C ASP A 1211 18.75 -31.69 -1.62
N PHE A 1212 19.29 -32.82 -1.16
CA PHE A 1212 20.28 -32.88 -0.08
C PHE A 1212 21.71 -33.16 -0.56
N LEU A 1213 21.92 -33.43 -1.85
CA LEU A 1213 23.22 -33.81 -2.39
C LEU A 1213 24.34 -32.80 -2.04
N PRO A 1214 24.14 -31.48 -2.20
CA PRO A 1214 25.16 -30.48 -1.84
C PRO A 1214 25.44 -30.46 -0.33
N PHE A 1215 24.40 -30.52 0.50
CA PHE A 1215 24.51 -30.47 1.95
C PHE A 1215 25.18 -31.71 2.55
N VAL A 1216 24.85 -32.90 2.02
CA VAL A 1216 25.42 -34.19 2.47
C VAL A 1216 26.87 -34.34 2.03
N HIS A 1217 27.26 -33.73 0.89
CA HIS A 1217 28.68 -33.67 0.50
C HIS A 1217 29.54 -32.86 1.47
N GLU A 1218 29.00 -31.77 2.03
CA GLU A 1218 29.68 -30.96 3.03
C GLU A 1218 29.61 -31.56 4.45
N ASN A 1219 28.60 -32.40 4.73
CA ASN A 1219 28.35 -32.99 6.05
C ASN A 1219 28.19 -34.52 5.96
N PRO A 1220 29.30 -35.28 5.97
CA PRO A 1220 29.29 -36.75 5.79
C PRO A 1220 28.45 -37.51 6.84
N SER A 1221 28.23 -36.92 8.02
CA SER A 1221 27.39 -37.49 9.09
C SER A 1221 25.93 -37.70 8.65
N PHE A 1222 25.48 -36.99 7.60
CA PHE A 1222 24.13 -37.14 7.04
C PHE A 1222 24.06 -38.03 5.80
N ALA A 1223 25.11 -38.82 5.50
CA ALA A 1223 25.13 -39.74 4.35
C ALA A 1223 23.99 -40.77 4.35
N PHE A 1224 23.38 -41.05 5.51
CA PHE A 1224 22.21 -41.91 5.62
C PHE A 1224 20.97 -41.34 4.90
N LEU A 1225 20.90 -40.01 4.69
CA LEU A 1225 19.80 -39.36 3.97
C LEU A 1225 19.79 -39.71 2.47
N LEU A 1226 20.93 -40.13 1.90
CA LEU A 1226 21.07 -40.55 0.50
C LEU A 1226 20.89 -42.07 0.32
N GLN A 1227 20.78 -42.84 1.41
CA GLN A 1227 20.59 -44.28 1.36
C GLN A 1227 19.11 -44.62 1.48
N ARG A 1228 18.47 -44.97 0.36
CA ARG A 1228 17.11 -45.49 0.39
C ARG A 1228 17.10 -46.83 1.14
N GLY A 1229 16.29 -46.93 2.19
CA GLY A 1229 15.90 -48.22 2.75
C GLY A 1229 15.02 -48.96 1.74
N GLU A 1230 15.39 -50.21 1.44
CA GLU A 1230 14.51 -51.19 0.80
C GLU A 1230 13.29 -51.53 1.67
#